data_AF-A0AAD8ZYI0-F1
#
_entry.id   AF-A0AAD8ZYI0-F1
#
_cell.length_a   1.000
_cell.length_b   1.000
_cell.length_c   1.000
_cell.angle_alpha   90.00
_cell.angle_beta   90.00
_cell.angle_gamma   90.00
#
_symmetry.space_group_name_H-M   'P 1'
#
loop_
_entity.id
_entity.type
_entity.pdbx_description
1 polymer ?
#
loop_
_entity_poly.entity_id
_entity_poly.type
_entity_poly.pdbx_seq_one_letter_code
_entity_poly.pdbx_strand_id
1 'polypeptide(L)'
;MADDNLTDDGLDSGVFSGEDEDEYLHGGPAYHDGNTEGEEEPPTKRWKVDHSSGHHKFRVPQFVQRVLGSGFEPSDALDMLQQKHTIDFGSKNAGSAQAKPTDGFFPEFFLDFLSIVGKPGRPISSDDGPIFDNVTISFQRWAKPYGAKHVSGIPFDITGRTFRIAQAATREVWFIVMHPMSGEVTELPRSAADRRRRREQAGENSGLPKPLAQKLATYITRVFRSAELLGEGVEDSWYPGGPHSQRITTTKWTIFQKQFMDGWAAWAGTHDPGSFWCSHEPAFHAYDYGANIQIEVSDWLFHLPRERPYTHDDEEEDEDEEDEDQAIVDIARRQAAGVFVEDNGRAAVEENAANYNRILQESAGLQKLVQELNDRFRLDNIAVVSYALAVCINSDSDGKPRCLLVDRNMMAREYPSPRDFTFYPQAFNPVYGNVSSSRPPEFLAPLFATMKGNMSDRNEGADVLSFGYFQGYSNIKRSVRHSPQDLLATKGYATAALTVPASDACSMSATRDKRERLLRLIRGQGTPFSPDASTPFARERVQMQYAIDTSEVAYRLEQVVSLDLGRMVGAERKFETVIHTIFQIIRFFLVEVESYVHIFRSMPTDVFPKIMCAYSRIFELALGEMERRFTHGGERGLDLPHSEAVAVMDRLGGYIFTGHDRHLPKTVLRPLGTIDSLRNGAWPYIDPALLDMRSSGGAVIHIGKWPRTKKGGRPVLLHVGELRFHYGERISANRESDLWFAQLGETAFSSVMAVTGFVDELVRDLWVPQTKSFITQQLRRRLHEGGETDGRPITSDIIRQCQTAIEAWQDAKDAFTNVALVRLTKGLEAGGSRVAITESTTRTRHDFAVELIRAIATNKGKDAFSSKNASWPLKLHLAIASGHKADGGIGRSEWASVLTACLLTERIEWLPGSIRGRLTSRNIIHLSGATAVLPKMSGPPGSLRRAAQEAELAYEEAARRRAHQAANKLNIDFGCDFPIISIPDLLQSGLDQAKSVFTRADGDRKVLDHYQLVMNCLAENIDDPLCQLMLMLTLTVCSSSATPQVDVGAKAFSVSPKRKDPGQLALAMVTRMMWFLYRQSFPWDKGSGSTAHDVAEMTKKIGM
;
A
#
# COMPACT_ATOMS: atom_id res chain seq x y z
N MET A 1 24.31 -39.78 -7.92
CA MET A 1 23.98 -40.25 -9.28
C MET A 1 22.47 -40.33 -9.37
N ALA A 2 21.90 -39.72 -10.40
CA ALA A 2 20.47 -39.43 -10.64
C ALA A 2 19.87 -38.33 -9.74
N ASP A 3 20.23 -37.08 -10.08
CA ASP A 3 19.40 -35.88 -9.87
C ASP A 3 18.21 -35.94 -10.82
N ASP A 4 17.00 -36.08 -10.28
CA ASP A 4 15.78 -35.90 -11.05
C ASP A 4 15.23 -34.49 -10.83
N ASN A 5 15.44 -33.67 -11.87
CA ASN A 5 14.81 -32.39 -12.12
C ASN A 5 13.29 -32.48 -11.97
N LEU A 6 12.75 -31.86 -10.92
CA LEU A 6 11.37 -31.37 -10.94
C LEU A 6 11.39 -29.99 -11.59
N THR A 7 11.02 -29.97 -12.86
CA THR A 7 10.70 -28.78 -13.65
C THR A 7 9.69 -27.91 -12.91
N ASP A 8 10.13 -26.70 -12.56
CA ASP A 8 9.33 -25.60 -12.05
C ASP A 8 8.47 -25.01 -13.18
N ASP A 9 7.38 -25.69 -13.48
CA ASP A 9 6.39 -25.24 -14.47
C ASP A 9 5.37 -24.30 -13.80
N GLY A 10 5.48 -23.00 -14.08
CA GLY A 10 4.31 -22.12 -14.19
C GLY A 10 4.01 -21.16 -13.04
N LEU A 11 4.98 -20.82 -12.19
CA LEU A 11 4.90 -19.68 -11.26
C LEU A 11 5.56 -18.41 -11.82
N ASP A 12 5.21 -17.99 -13.05
CA ASP A 12 5.64 -16.67 -13.51
C ASP A 12 4.66 -16.02 -14.49
N SER A 13 3.65 -15.34 -13.93
CA SER A 13 2.90 -14.28 -14.63
C SER A 13 2.14 -13.42 -13.61
N GLY A 14 2.92 -12.82 -12.72
CA GLY A 14 2.43 -11.88 -11.72
C GLY A 14 3.58 -11.50 -10.83
N VAL A 15 4.46 -10.62 -11.34
CA VAL A 15 5.56 -10.01 -10.60
C VAL A 15 4.97 -9.34 -9.35
N PHE A 16 4.90 -10.08 -8.24
CA PHE A 16 4.66 -9.53 -6.91
C PHE A 16 6.02 -9.11 -6.36
N SER A 17 6.48 -7.95 -6.83
CA SER A 17 7.54 -7.18 -6.18
C SER A 17 7.04 -6.84 -4.78
N GLY A 18 7.56 -7.55 -3.78
CA GLY A 18 7.35 -7.23 -2.37
C GLY A 18 8.07 -5.94 -1.99
N GLU A 19 7.51 -4.82 -2.43
CA GLU A 19 7.63 -3.45 -1.90
C GLU A 19 6.25 -2.75 -1.91
N ASP A 20 5.15 -3.49 -2.09
CA ASP A 20 3.80 -3.05 -1.67
C ASP A 20 3.62 -3.11 -0.13
N GLU A 21 4.67 -2.74 0.61
CA GLU A 21 4.58 -2.51 2.06
C GLU A 21 4.92 -1.07 2.44
N ASP A 22 4.72 -0.08 1.55
CA ASP A 22 4.77 1.34 1.96
C ASP A 22 3.65 2.24 1.42
N GLU A 23 2.77 1.81 0.49
CA GLU A 23 1.78 2.74 -0.11
C GLU A 23 0.31 2.59 0.38
N TYR A 24 -0.04 1.60 1.21
CA TYR A 24 -1.42 1.48 1.76
C TYR A 24 -1.52 1.44 3.31
N LEU A 25 -0.44 1.84 3.98
CA LEU A 25 -0.49 2.42 5.33
C LEU A 25 0.43 3.65 5.42
N HIS A 26 0.53 4.45 4.34
CA HIS A 26 0.93 5.84 4.50
C HIS A 26 -0.03 6.51 5.48
N GLY A 27 0.48 6.70 6.70
CA GLY A 27 0.81 8.06 7.09
C GLY A 27 -0.33 9.07 6.93
N GLY A 28 -1.57 8.71 7.28
CA GLY A 28 -2.30 9.63 8.15
C GLY A 28 -1.33 9.97 9.27
N PRO A 29 -1.12 11.27 9.57
CA PRO A 29 0.05 11.74 10.30
C PRO A 29 0.27 10.84 11.50
N ALA A 30 1.51 10.69 11.96
CA ALA A 30 1.68 10.46 13.38
C ALA A 30 0.68 11.43 14.03
N TYR A 31 -0.39 10.90 14.63
CA TYR A 31 -1.08 11.65 15.64
C TYR A 31 -0.01 11.76 16.75
N HIS A 32 1.02 12.61 16.55
CA HIS A 32 1.06 13.83 17.32
C HIS A 32 -0.34 14.42 17.21
N ASP A 33 -1.21 13.92 18.09
CA ASP A 33 -2.19 14.81 18.66
C ASP A 33 -1.39 16.07 18.99
N GLY A 34 -1.85 17.22 18.50
CA GLY A 34 -1.46 18.52 19.01
C GLY A 34 -1.89 18.72 20.46
N ASN A 35 -1.84 17.64 21.25
CA ASN A 35 -2.02 17.47 22.68
C ASN A 35 -1.05 16.35 23.10
N THR A 36 0.25 16.55 22.86
CA THR A 36 1.20 16.19 23.92
C THR A 36 0.95 17.13 25.09
N GLU A 37 -0.01 16.80 25.94
CA GLU A 37 0.41 16.59 27.32
C GLU A 37 1.33 15.35 27.22
N GLY A 38 2.64 15.52 27.03
CA GLY A 38 3.44 16.23 28.01
C GLY A 38 3.57 15.39 29.28
N GLU A 39 3.27 14.09 29.25
CA GLU A 39 4.00 13.17 30.13
C GLU A 39 5.43 13.09 29.60
N GLU A 40 6.21 14.11 29.96
CA GLU A 40 7.65 14.00 30.05
C GLU A 40 7.93 12.71 30.84
N GLU A 41 8.41 11.65 30.18
CA GLU A 41 9.02 10.56 30.93
C GLU A 41 10.23 11.19 31.62
N PRO A 42 10.25 11.24 32.96
CA PRO A 42 11.34 11.89 33.67
C PRO A 42 12.65 11.19 33.28
N PRO A 43 13.76 11.93 33.10
CA PRO A 43 15.06 11.42 32.64
C PRO A 43 15.69 10.36 33.57
N THR A 44 14.99 9.92 34.63
CA THR A 44 15.46 9.05 35.70
C THR A 44 14.72 7.71 35.81
N LYS A 45 13.75 7.39 34.94
CA LYS A 45 12.98 6.14 35.06
C LYS A 45 13.77 4.92 34.57
N ARG A 46 14.38 4.18 35.51
CA ARG A 46 15.00 2.87 35.26
C ARG A 46 13.94 1.86 34.76
N TRP A 47 14.16 1.25 33.60
CA TRP A 47 13.31 0.18 33.07
C TRP A 47 13.49 -1.10 33.89
N LYS A 48 12.38 -1.70 34.31
CA LYS A 48 12.33 -2.95 35.07
C LYS A 48 11.00 -3.66 34.84
N VAL A 49 10.97 -4.96 35.07
CA VAL A 49 9.70 -5.69 35.23
C VAL A 49 9.14 -5.40 36.62
N ASP A 50 7.94 -4.84 36.67
CA ASP A 50 7.19 -4.57 37.89
C ASP A 50 6.28 -5.75 38.21
N HIS A 51 6.73 -6.62 39.12
CA HIS A 51 5.94 -7.77 39.55
C HIS A 51 4.66 -7.40 40.30
N SER A 52 4.48 -6.15 40.75
CA SER A 52 3.24 -5.70 41.39
C SER A 52 2.11 -5.43 40.39
N SER A 53 2.43 -5.31 39.09
CA SER A 53 1.43 -5.06 38.04
C SER A 53 0.64 -6.30 37.61
N GLY A 54 1.03 -7.49 38.06
CA GLY A 54 0.35 -8.75 37.75
C GLY A 54 -0.19 -9.45 38.99
N HIS A 55 -1.18 -10.32 38.81
CA HIS A 55 -1.75 -11.12 39.89
C HIS A 55 -0.92 -12.37 40.20
N HIS A 56 -0.13 -12.81 39.21
CA HIS A 56 0.68 -14.01 39.28
C HIS A 56 2.08 -13.74 38.76
N LYS A 57 3.07 -14.39 39.36
CA LYS A 57 4.49 -14.30 38.95
C LYS A 57 4.98 -15.68 38.52
N PHE A 58 5.51 -15.77 37.31
CA PHE A 58 6.16 -16.99 36.84
C PHE A 58 7.68 -16.96 37.11
N ARG A 59 8.21 -18.10 37.55
CA ARG A 59 9.64 -18.41 37.40
C ARG A 59 9.86 -19.00 36.01
N VAL A 60 10.89 -18.56 35.30
CA VAL A 60 11.12 -18.95 33.90
C VAL A 60 11.20 -20.47 33.72
N PRO A 61 11.98 -21.25 34.51
CA PRO A 61 12.06 -22.69 34.28
C PRO A 61 10.72 -23.39 34.44
N GLN A 62 9.91 -22.96 35.42
CA GLN A 62 8.56 -23.51 35.66
C GLN A 62 7.59 -23.16 34.53
N PHE A 63 7.67 -21.93 34.01
CA PHE A 63 6.87 -21.51 32.87
C PHE A 63 7.22 -22.30 31.60
N VAL A 64 8.51 -22.38 31.28
CA VAL A 64 9.01 -23.11 30.11
C VAL A 64 8.62 -24.59 30.21
N GLN A 65 8.85 -25.23 31.36
CA GLN A 65 8.50 -26.64 31.58
C GLN A 65 6.99 -26.87 31.49
N ARG A 66 6.17 -25.96 32.03
CA ARG A 66 4.71 -26.05 31.95
C ARG A 66 4.23 -25.98 30.51
N VAL A 67 4.66 -24.96 29.77
CA VAL A 67 4.12 -24.65 28.43
C VAL A 67 4.64 -25.60 27.35
N LEU A 68 5.89 -26.04 27.45
CA LEU A 68 6.46 -27.02 26.51
C LEU A 68 6.14 -28.47 26.89
N GLY A 69 5.53 -28.69 28.05
CA GLY A 69 5.09 -30.02 28.49
C GLY A 69 3.91 -30.53 27.66
N SER A 70 3.81 -31.85 27.52
CA SER A 70 2.75 -32.50 26.73
C SER A 70 1.34 -32.33 27.31
N GLY A 71 1.21 -31.97 28.58
CA GLY A 71 -0.08 -31.74 29.25
C GLY A 71 -0.58 -30.30 29.20
N PHE A 72 0.05 -29.43 28.41
CA PHE A 72 -0.39 -28.05 28.21
C PHE A 72 -1.34 -27.96 27.02
N GLU A 73 -2.62 -27.73 27.29
CA GLU A 73 -3.69 -27.82 26.30
C GLU A 73 -4.02 -26.44 25.70
N PRO A 74 -4.71 -26.38 24.55
CA PRO A 74 -5.11 -25.11 23.94
C PRO A 74 -5.97 -24.21 24.85
N SER A 75 -6.77 -24.78 25.75
CA SER A 75 -7.52 -24.02 26.76
C SER A 75 -6.60 -23.31 27.75
N ASP A 76 -5.50 -23.96 28.18
CA ASP A 76 -4.52 -23.33 29.06
C ASP A 76 -3.86 -22.12 28.39
N ALA A 77 -3.55 -22.24 27.09
CA ALA A 77 -2.95 -21.15 26.31
C ALA A 77 -3.86 -19.92 26.28
N LEU A 78 -5.16 -20.10 26.02
CA LEU A 78 -6.14 -19.02 26.02
C LEU A 78 -6.32 -18.40 27.42
N ASP A 79 -6.41 -19.24 28.46
CA ASP A 79 -6.52 -18.77 29.84
C ASP A 79 -5.31 -17.93 30.27
N MET A 80 -4.11 -18.34 29.90
CA MET A 80 -2.87 -17.63 30.21
C MET A 80 -2.79 -16.25 29.53
N LEU A 81 -3.33 -16.10 28.32
CA LEU A 81 -3.42 -14.80 27.64
C LEU A 81 -4.44 -13.87 28.32
N GLN A 82 -5.43 -14.40 29.04
CA GLN A 82 -6.50 -13.64 29.69
C GLN A 82 -6.28 -13.42 31.20
N GLN A 83 -5.11 -13.76 31.71
CA GLN A 83 -4.69 -13.52 33.09
C GLN A 83 -3.48 -12.59 33.14
N LYS A 84 -3.48 -11.69 34.13
CA LYS A 84 -2.36 -10.77 34.37
C LYS A 84 -1.21 -11.53 35.06
N HIS A 85 -0.21 -11.91 34.27
CA HIS A 85 1.03 -12.47 34.78
C HIS A 85 2.18 -11.46 34.68
N THR A 86 3.26 -11.74 35.41
CA THR A 86 4.56 -11.12 35.18
C THR A 86 5.65 -12.17 35.09
N ILE A 87 6.65 -11.91 34.25
CA ILE A 87 7.81 -12.79 34.08
C ILE A 87 9.06 -11.97 33.78
N ASP A 88 10.12 -12.18 34.56
CA ASP A 88 11.40 -11.51 34.37
C ASP A 88 12.48 -12.56 34.11
N PHE A 89 12.77 -12.79 32.83
CA PHE A 89 13.83 -13.71 32.42
C PHE A 89 15.24 -13.13 32.55
N GLY A 90 15.37 -11.82 32.78
CA GLY A 90 16.67 -11.23 33.09
C GLY A 90 17.01 -11.28 34.57
N SER A 91 16.12 -11.81 35.42
CA SER A 91 16.35 -11.95 36.86
C SER A 91 17.55 -12.84 37.17
N LYS A 92 18.30 -12.51 38.23
CA LYS A 92 19.37 -13.38 38.77
C LYS A 92 18.88 -14.76 39.14
N ASN A 93 17.61 -14.88 39.57
CA ASN A 93 17.00 -16.15 39.93
C ASN A 93 16.76 -17.07 38.72
N ALA A 94 16.79 -16.53 37.51
CA ALA A 94 16.78 -17.33 36.28
C ALA A 94 18.19 -17.77 35.86
N GLY A 95 19.25 -17.37 36.56
CA GLY A 95 20.64 -17.60 36.14
C GLY A 95 21.18 -16.52 35.18
N SER A 96 20.41 -15.47 34.93
CA SER A 96 20.82 -14.31 34.13
C SER A 96 21.69 -13.36 34.95
N ALA A 97 22.78 -12.88 34.37
CA ALA A 97 23.75 -12.01 35.03
C ALA A 97 24.18 -10.87 34.10
N GLN A 98 24.71 -9.80 34.67
CA GLN A 98 25.46 -8.82 33.89
C GLN A 98 26.68 -9.52 33.30
N ALA A 99 26.94 -9.34 32.01
CA ALA A 99 28.16 -9.86 31.39
C ALA A 99 29.39 -9.22 32.06
N LYS A 100 30.41 -10.03 32.33
CA LYS A 100 31.64 -9.59 33.00
C LYS A 100 32.82 -9.78 32.06
N PRO A 101 33.87 -8.95 32.15
CA PRO A 101 35.09 -9.16 31.36
C PRO A 101 35.78 -10.51 31.58
N THR A 102 35.52 -11.17 32.71
CA THR A 102 36.05 -12.50 33.04
C THR A 102 35.30 -13.65 32.35
N ASP A 103 34.15 -13.38 31.74
CA ASP A 103 33.40 -14.38 30.96
C ASP A 103 34.11 -14.64 29.62
N GLY A 104 33.86 -15.78 28.98
CA GLY A 104 34.39 -16.06 27.65
C GLY A 104 33.63 -15.26 26.59
N PHE A 105 34.35 -14.54 25.73
CA PHE A 105 33.80 -13.88 24.53
C PHE A 105 34.63 -14.24 23.31
N PHE A 106 33.95 -14.73 22.27
CA PHE A 106 34.58 -15.19 21.04
C PHE A 106 33.92 -14.47 19.86
N PRO A 107 34.44 -13.30 19.46
CA PRO A 107 33.87 -12.53 18.36
C PRO A 107 34.27 -13.12 17.00
N GLU A 108 33.29 -13.22 16.10
CA GLU A 108 33.48 -13.56 14.69
C GLU A 108 33.09 -12.36 13.83
N PHE A 109 33.85 -12.11 12.77
CA PHE A 109 33.74 -10.87 12.00
C PHE A 109 33.25 -11.15 10.58
N PHE A 110 32.37 -10.28 10.10
CA PHE A 110 31.77 -10.40 8.77
C PHE A 110 31.63 -9.03 8.11
N LEU A 111 31.83 -8.98 6.79
CA LEU A 111 31.40 -7.86 5.96
C LEU A 111 29.98 -8.13 5.47
N ASP A 112 29.01 -7.35 5.95
CA ASP A 112 27.59 -7.63 5.68
C ASP A 112 26.95 -6.69 4.68
N PHE A 113 27.56 -5.53 4.46
CA PHE A 113 27.09 -4.52 3.53
C PHE A 113 28.29 -3.87 2.85
N LEU A 114 28.15 -3.62 1.55
CA LEU A 114 29.06 -2.81 0.77
C LEU A 114 28.23 -1.93 -0.17
N SER A 115 28.57 -0.65 -0.26
CA SER A 115 28.01 0.27 -1.23
C SER A 115 29.07 1.15 -1.83
N ILE A 116 28.95 1.32 -3.14
CA ILE A 116 29.84 2.10 -3.99
C ILE A 116 28.99 3.12 -4.72
N VAL A 117 29.25 4.40 -4.43
CA VAL A 117 28.60 5.55 -5.04
C VAL A 117 29.55 6.13 -6.07
N GLY A 118 29.22 5.97 -7.35
CA GLY A 118 30.02 6.50 -8.46
C GLY A 118 29.96 8.01 -8.58
N LYS A 119 31.01 8.60 -9.17
CA LYS A 119 31.00 9.99 -9.61
C LYS A 119 30.11 10.14 -10.86
N PRO A 120 29.36 11.25 -10.99
CA PRO A 120 28.61 11.55 -12.21
C PRO A 120 29.50 11.54 -13.45
N GLY A 121 28.98 11.00 -14.55
CA GLY A 121 29.66 10.97 -15.85
C GLY A 121 30.86 10.03 -15.95
N ARG A 122 31.12 9.21 -14.92
CA ARG A 122 32.29 8.31 -14.88
C ARG A 122 31.87 6.84 -14.75
N PRO A 123 32.48 5.92 -15.52
CA PRO A 123 32.30 4.48 -15.31
C PRO A 123 33.04 4.05 -14.04
N ILE A 124 32.45 3.16 -13.23
CA ILE A 124 33.07 2.73 -11.96
C ILE A 124 33.70 1.35 -12.04
N SER A 125 33.43 0.56 -13.08
CA SER A 125 34.04 -0.76 -13.24
C SER A 125 35.47 -0.68 -13.78
N SER A 126 36.34 -1.57 -13.29
CA SER A 126 37.73 -1.70 -13.76
C SER A 126 37.82 -2.42 -15.10
N ASP A 127 38.91 -2.18 -15.83
CA ASP A 127 39.22 -2.88 -17.08
C ASP A 127 39.71 -4.32 -16.83
N ASP A 128 40.34 -4.55 -15.67
CA ASP A 128 40.92 -5.83 -15.25
C ASP A 128 39.94 -6.71 -14.45
N GLY A 129 38.64 -6.55 -14.74
CA GLY A 129 37.56 -7.30 -14.09
C GLY A 129 37.76 -8.82 -14.12
N PRO A 130 37.32 -9.56 -13.08
CA PRO A 130 37.46 -11.01 -13.05
C PRO A 130 36.83 -11.66 -14.29
N ILE A 131 37.67 -12.37 -15.06
CA ILE A 131 37.38 -12.87 -16.41
C ILE A 131 36.17 -13.81 -16.45
N PHE A 132 35.95 -14.57 -15.38
CA PHE A 132 34.86 -15.56 -15.28
C PHE A 132 33.59 -15.04 -14.61
N ASP A 133 33.60 -13.79 -14.15
CA ASP A 133 32.44 -13.17 -13.52
C ASP A 133 31.47 -12.59 -14.56
N ASN A 134 30.20 -12.50 -14.21
CA ASN A 134 29.15 -12.09 -15.13
C ASN A 134 28.13 -11.17 -14.47
N VAL A 135 27.54 -10.31 -15.30
CA VAL A 135 26.51 -9.36 -14.92
C VAL A 135 25.24 -9.65 -15.70
N THR A 136 24.14 -9.86 -14.98
CA THR A 136 22.82 -10.03 -15.59
C THR A 136 22.11 -8.69 -15.67
N ILE A 137 21.91 -8.21 -16.89
CA ILE A 137 21.14 -7.00 -17.20
C ILE A 137 19.66 -7.38 -17.30
N SER A 138 18.78 -6.56 -16.70
CA SER A 138 17.33 -6.72 -16.84
C SER A 138 16.59 -5.44 -16.51
N PHE A 139 15.53 -5.15 -17.27
CA PHE A 139 14.60 -4.04 -16.99
C PHE A 139 13.34 -4.49 -16.24
N GLN A 140 13.23 -5.76 -15.84
CA GLN A 140 12.03 -6.32 -15.22
C GLN A 140 11.66 -5.59 -13.92
N ARG A 141 12.66 -5.23 -13.11
CA ARG A 141 12.47 -4.51 -11.83
C ARG A 141 13.16 -3.14 -11.84
N TRP A 142 13.05 -2.43 -12.96
CA TRP A 142 13.70 -1.13 -13.18
C TRP A 142 13.39 -0.09 -12.09
N ALA A 143 12.17 -0.10 -11.55
CA ALA A 143 11.69 0.80 -10.51
C ALA A 143 11.94 0.28 -9.08
N LYS A 144 12.79 -0.75 -8.91
CA LYS A 144 13.12 -1.26 -7.57
C LYS A 144 13.64 -0.09 -6.71
N PRO A 145 13.07 0.16 -5.54
CA PRO A 145 13.60 1.06 -4.53
C PRO A 145 15.09 0.91 -4.31
N TYR A 146 15.77 2.04 -4.29
CA TYR A 146 17.17 2.17 -3.94
C TYR A 146 17.32 1.95 -2.43
N GLY A 147 17.42 0.68 -2.05
CA GLY A 147 17.34 0.20 -0.66
C GLY A 147 18.59 0.42 0.19
N ALA A 148 19.43 1.41 -0.14
CA ALA A 148 20.71 1.60 0.49
C ALA A 148 20.57 2.40 1.81
N LYS A 149 19.90 1.79 2.80
CA LYS A 149 19.55 2.36 4.13
C LYS A 149 20.73 2.92 4.91
N HIS A 150 21.94 2.53 4.53
CA HIS A 150 23.20 2.85 5.20
C HIS A 150 24.14 3.72 4.35
N VAL A 151 23.71 4.16 3.16
CA VAL A 151 24.55 4.97 2.27
C VAL A 151 24.62 6.40 2.77
N SER A 152 25.84 6.82 3.07
CA SER A 152 26.20 8.22 3.22
C SER A 152 26.67 8.78 1.87
N GLY A 153 26.73 10.11 1.73
CA GLY A 153 27.36 10.72 0.54
C GLY A 153 26.47 10.97 -0.68
N ILE A 154 25.15 10.78 -0.59
CA ILE A 154 24.20 11.33 -1.59
C ILE A 154 23.63 12.64 -1.04
N PRO A 155 24.03 13.82 -1.57
CA PRO A 155 23.68 15.11 -0.98
C PRO A 155 22.32 15.65 -1.41
N PHE A 156 21.51 14.88 -2.15
CA PHE A 156 20.24 15.30 -2.74
C PHE A 156 19.12 14.25 -2.53
N ASP A 157 17.87 14.65 -2.80
CA ASP A 157 16.71 13.77 -2.77
C ASP A 157 16.71 12.80 -3.97
N ILE A 158 16.69 11.50 -3.70
CA ILE A 158 16.75 10.43 -4.70
C ILE A 158 15.38 10.05 -5.30
N THR A 159 14.29 10.64 -4.81
CA THR A 159 12.93 10.38 -5.29
C THR A 159 12.83 10.55 -6.81
N GLY A 160 12.37 9.52 -7.51
CA GLY A 160 12.17 9.56 -8.95
C GLY A 160 13.45 9.67 -9.80
N ARG A 161 14.62 9.23 -9.30
CA ARG A 161 15.93 9.43 -9.95
C ARG A 161 16.74 8.17 -10.22
N THR A 162 16.23 6.98 -9.85
CA THR A 162 16.99 5.72 -9.95
C THR A 162 16.43 4.77 -11.01
N PHE A 163 17.32 3.98 -11.60
CA PHE A 163 16.97 2.90 -12.52
C PHE A 163 17.80 1.67 -12.18
N ARG A 164 17.16 0.61 -11.67
CA ARG A 164 17.84 -0.69 -11.48
C ARG A 164 18.11 -1.30 -12.85
N ILE A 165 19.38 -1.53 -13.16
CA ILE A 165 19.80 -1.99 -14.49
C ILE A 165 20.31 -3.44 -14.48
N ALA A 166 21.02 -3.85 -13.43
CA ALA A 166 21.71 -5.13 -13.45
C ALA A 166 21.89 -5.74 -12.06
N GLN A 167 22.29 -7.01 -12.04
CA GLN A 167 22.74 -7.73 -10.86
C GLN A 167 23.95 -8.60 -11.23
N ALA A 168 25.04 -8.48 -10.48
CA ALA A 168 26.23 -9.30 -10.66
C ALA A 168 26.02 -10.71 -10.07
N ALA A 169 26.81 -11.69 -10.54
CA ALA A 169 26.76 -13.06 -10.01
C ALA A 169 27.15 -13.10 -8.52
N THR A 170 27.99 -12.17 -8.08
CA THR A 170 28.35 -11.95 -6.67
C THR A 170 27.34 -11.10 -5.88
N ARG A 171 26.11 -10.97 -6.41
CA ARG A 171 24.91 -10.41 -5.75
C ARG A 171 24.77 -8.89 -5.75
N GLU A 172 25.79 -8.13 -6.14
CA GLU A 172 25.72 -6.67 -6.21
C GLU A 172 24.58 -6.24 -7.13
N VAL A 173 23.72 -5.34 -6.64
CA VAL A 173 22.65 -4.74 -7.42
C VAL A 173 23.13 -3.40 -7.95
N TRP A 174 22.95 -3.20 -9.26
CA TRP A 174 23.44 -2.04 -9.98
C TRP A 174 22.31 -1.09 -10.36
N PHE A 175 22.58 0.19 -10.14
CA PHE A 175 21.67 1.29 -10.44
C PHE A 175 22.36 2.35 -11.28
N ILE A 176 21.60 2.96 -12.18
CA ILE A 176 21.90 4.28 -12.72
C ILE A 176 21.14 5.28 -11.87
N VAL A 177 21.85 6.25 -11.30
CA VAL A 177 21.29 7.30 -10.44
C VAL A 177 21.52 8.66 -11.10
N MET A 178 20.46 9.46 -11.19
CA MET A 178 20.49 10.77 -11.86
C MET A 178 20.85 11.88 -10.86
N HIS A 179 22.11 12.31 -10.88
CA HIS A 179 22.63 13.38 -10.02
C HIS A 179 22.27 14.76 -10.61
N PRO A 180 21.71 15.69 -9.84
CA PRO A 180 21.41 17.03 -10.34
C PRO A 180 22.69 17.82 -10.61
N MET A 181 22.77 18.51 -11.76
CA MET A 181 23.94 19.31 -12.14
C MET A 181 24.04 20.63 -11.35
N SER A 182 22.90 21.17 -10.92
CA SER A 182 22.80 22.34 -10.05
C SER A 182 22.36 21.91 -8.66
N GLY A 183 23.06 22.35 -7.62
CA GLY A 183 22.75 22.03 -6.23
C GLY A 183 21.37 22.54 -5.82
N GLU A 184 20.32 21.76 -6.06
CA GLU A 184 19.04 21.89 -5.39
C GLU A 184 19.27 21.59 -3.91
N VAL A 185 19.65 22.62 -3.16
CA VAL A 185 19.69 22.56 -1.70
C VAL A 185 18.23 22.46 -1.25
N THR A 186 17.75 21.23 -1.10
CA THR A 186 16.48 20.96 -0.44
C THR A 186 16.49 21.59 0.96
N GLU A 187 15.39 22.25 1.31
CA GLU A 187 15.17 22.92 2.61
C GLU A 187 15.79 22.15 3.79
N LEU A 188 16.53 22.87 4.64
CA LEU A 188 17.14 22.31 5.84
C LEU A 188 16.08 21.57 6.68
N PRO A 189 16.26 20.27 6.97
CA PRO A 189 15.32 19.50 7.76
C PRO A 189 15.16 20.08 9.17
N ARG A 190 13.91 20.18 9.65
CA ARG A 190 13.58 20.71 10.98
C ARG A 190 14.05 19.82 12.14
N SER A 191 14.36 18.55 11.87
CA SER A 191 14.88 17.59 12.85
C SER A 191 15.66 16.43 12.20
N ALA A 192 16.48 15.72 12.98
CA ALA A 192 17.19 14.51 12.54
C ALA A 192 16.22 13.35 12.22
N ALA A 193 15.09 13.26 12.93
CA ALA A 193 14.05 12.27 12.68
C ALA A 193 13.29 12.54 11.36
N ASP A 194 13.00 13.81 11.05
CA ASP A 194 12.42 14.20 9.76
C ASP A 194 13.38 13.93 8.60
N ARG A 195 14.68 14.15 8.81
CA ARG A 195 15.72 13.83 7.83
C ARG A 195 15.76 12.32 7.53
N ARG A 196 15.64 11.47 8.57
CA ARG A 196 15.58 10.01 8.42
C ARG A 196 14.32 9.56 7.68
N ARG A 197 13.15 10.05 8.10
CA ARG A 197 11.86 9.72 7.47
C ARG A 197 11.82 10.12 6.00
N ARG A 198 12.30 11.32 5.66
CA ARG A 198 12.39 11.78 4.26
C ARG A 198 13.34 10.92 3.43
N ARG A 199 14.48 10.49 3.98
CA ARG A 199 15.41 9.59 3.28
C ARG A 199 14.85 8.19 3.04
N GLU A 200 14.14 7.63 4.01
CA GLU A 200 13.48 6.31 3.88
C GLU A 200 12.37 6.38 2.81
N GLN A 201 11.48 7.39 2.89
CA GLN A 201 10.43 7.62 1.90
C GLN A 201 10.96 7.94 0.49
N ALA A 202 12.08 8.66 0.40
CA ALA A 202 12.75 8.94 -0.88
C ALA A 202 13.36 7.67 -1.50
N GLY A 203 13.87 6.75 -0.67
CA GLY A 203 14.36 5.45 -1.12
C GLY A 203 13.27 4.57 -1.71
N GLU A 204 12.14 4.47 -1.01
CA GLU A 204 10.93 3.75 -1.45
C GLU A 204 10.40 4.27 -2.79
N ASN A 205 10.40 5.60 -2.97
CA ASN A 205 9.92 6.25 -4.19
C ASN A 205 11.06 6.67 -5.14
N SER A 206 12.22 6.02 -5.04
CA SER A 206 13.42 6.44 -5.79
C SER A 206 13.37 6.09 -7.28
N GLY A 207 12.62 5.07 -7.69
CA GLY A 207 12.54 4.64 -9.07
C GLY A 207 12.03 5.74 -9.99
N LEU A 208 12.65 5.93 -11.16
CA LEU A 208 12.22 6.91 -12.17
C LEU A 208 10.70 6.79 -12.44
N PRO A 209 10.02 7.85 -12.87
CA PRO A 209 8.71 7.71 -13.50
C PRO A 209 8.79 6.86 -14.77
N LYS A 210 7.80 6.00 -15.03
CA LYS A 210 7.78 5.09 -16.19
C LYS A 210 8.08 5.79 -17.54
N PRO A 211 7.58 7.01 -17.83
CA PRO A 211 7.91 7.71 -19.07
C PRO A 211 9.40 8.07 -19.20
N LEU A 212 10.07 8.42 -18.09
CA LEU A 212 11.51 8.70 -18.08
C LEU A 212 12.31 7.40 -18.20
N ALA A 213 11.89 6.36 -17.49
CA ALA A 213 12.52 5.04 -17.57
C ALA A 213 12.46 4.43 -18.98
N GLN A 214 11.39 4.68 -19.74
CA GLN A 214 11.29 4.25 -21.14
C GLN A 214 12.34 4.93 -22.02
N LYS A 215 12.52 6.25 -21.88
CA LYS A 215 13.55 6.98 -22.65
C LYS A 215 14.96 6.52 -22.29
N LEU A 216 15.24 6.31 -21.00
CA LEU A 216 16.52 5.77 -20.55
C LEU A 216 16.75 4.34 -21.05
N ALA A 217 15.73 3.48 -21.04
CA ALA A 217 15.82 2.13 -21.60
C ALA A 217 16.17 2.15 -23.09
N THR A 218 15.57 3.04 -23.88
CA THR A 218 15.92 3.24 -25.30
C THR A 218 17.37 3.71 -25.48
N TYR A 219 17.87 4.56 -24.58
CA TYR A 219 19.28 4.95 -24.62
C TYR A 219 20.20 3.75 -24.31
N ILE A 220 19.87 2.97 -23.28
CA ILE A 220 20.63 1.76 -22.91
C ILE A 220 20.68 0.78 -24.09
N THR A 221 19.54 0.44 -24.71
CA THR A 221 19.51 -0.50 -25.85
C THR A 221 20.26 0.05 -27.07
N ARG A 222 20.25 1.38 -27.28
CA ARG A 222 21.05 2.03 -28.32
C ARG A 222 22.55 1.87 -28.08
N VAL A 223 23.03 1.96 -26.84
CA VAL A 223 24.45 1.75 -26.50
C VAL A 223 24.89 0.33 -26.88
N PHE A 224 24.03 -0.68 -26.68
CA PHE A 224 24.29 -2.07 -27.07
C PHE A 224 24.37 -2.32 -28.59
N ARG A 225 24.10 -1.31 -29.43
CA ARG A 225 24.31 -1.38 -30.88
C ARG A 225 25.71 -1.00 -31.33
N SER A 226 26.57 -0.58 -30.41
CA SER A 226 27.97 -0.30 -30.73
C SER A 226 28.68 -1.57 -31.21
N ALA A 227 29.71 -1.43 -32.03
CA ALA A 227 30.43 -2.58 -32.59
C ALA A 227 30.98 -3.54 -31.53
N GLU A 228 31.31 -3.04 -30.34
CA GLU A 228 31.88 -3.82 -29.24
C GLU A 228 30.83 -4.54 -28.38
N LEU A 229 29.57 -4.09 -28.38
CA LEU A 229 28.47 -4.68 -27.61
C LEU A 229 27.41 -5.35 -28.49
N LEU A 230 27.54 -5.24 -29.80
CA LEU A 230 26.65 -5.87 -30.77
C LEU A 230 26.70 -7.40 -30.62
N GLY A 231 25.52 -8.02 -30.51
CA GLY A 231 25.39 -9.47 -30.34
C GLY A 231 25.35 -9.94 -28.89
N GLU A 232 25.46 -9.04 -27.90
CA GLU A 232 25.35 -9.40 -26.48
C GLU A 232 23.91 -9.68 -26.01
N GLY A 233 22.89 -9.61 -26.87
CA GLY A 233 21.51 -10.04 -26.59
C GLY A 233 20.57 -8.98 -25.97
N VAL A 234 21.01 -7.73 -25.83
CA VAL A 234 20.15 -6.60 -25.42
C VAL A 234 19.59 -5.90 -26.65
N GLU A 235 18.27 -5.91 -26.82
CA GLU A 235 17.60 -5.49 -28.07
C GLU A 235 16.65 -4.29 -27.86
N ASP A 236 16.31 -3.58 -28.95
CA ASP A 236 15.33 -2.47 -28.95
C ASP A 236 13.92 -2.87 -28.49
N SER A 237 13.60 -4.16 -28.57
CA SER A 237 12.34 -4.72 -28.08
C SER A 237 12.23 -4.67 -26.55
N TRP A 238 13.32 -4.41 -25.84
CA TRP A 238 13.35 -4.34 -24.38
C TRP A 238 12.65 -3.07 -23.88
N TYR A 239 11.81 -3.23 -22.85
CA TYR A 239 11.09 -2.14 -22.23
C TYR A 239 11.04 -2.30 -20.69
N PRO A 240 10.88 -1.21 -19.92
CA PRO A 240 10.74 -1.26 -18.48
C PRO A 240 9.58 -2.16 -18.02
N GLY A 241 9.89 -3.18 -17.22
CA GLY A 241 8.94 -4.18 -16.73
C GLY A 241 8.77 -5.40 -17.65
N GLY A 242 9.49 -5.47 -18.78
CA GLY A 242 9.53 -6.64 -19.64
C GLY A 242 10.24 -7.83 -18.97
N PRO A 243 9.97 -9.08 -19.41
CA PRO A 243 10.57 -10.29 -18.85
C PRO A 243 12.03 -10.50 -19.29
N HIS A 244 12.52 -9.69 -20.24
CA HIS A 244 13.84 -9.87 -20.83
C HIS A 244 14.97 -9.68 -19.80
N SER A 245 15.95 -10.56 -19.89
CA SER A 245 17.20 -10.50 -19.14
C SER A 245 18.32 -11.14 -19.95
N GLN A 246 19.54 -10.68 -19.73
CA GLN A 246 20.69 -11.10 -20.52
C GLN A 246 21.93 -11.09 -19.65
N ARG A 247 22.70 -12.17 -19.71
CA ARG A 247 23.96 -12.32 -19.00
C ARG A 247 25.09 -11.88 -19.93
N ILE A 248 25.92 -10.97 -19.45
CA ILE A 248 27.12 -10.49 -20.15
C ILE A 248 28.34 -10.65 -19.25
N THR A 249 29.53 -10.66 -19.85
CA THR A 249 30.79 -10.74 -19.09
C THR A 249 31.11 -9.40 -18.42
N THR A 250 31.94 -9.43 -17.37
CA THR A 250 32.41 -8.21 -16.69
C THR A 250 33.11 -7.24 -17.65
N THR A 251 33.88 -7.75 -18.61
CA THR A 251 34.52 -6.93 -19.64
C THR A 251 33.49 -6.16 -20.48
N LYS A 252 32.42 -6.84 -20.91
CA LYS A 252 31.33 -6.21 -21.68
C LYS A 252 30.55 -5.21 -20.83
N TRP A 253 30.39 -5.49 -19.54
CA TRP A 253 29.81 -4.55 -18.57
C TRP A 253 30.63 -3.26 -18.44
N THR A 254 31.96 -3.36 -18.35
CA THR A 254 32.86 -2.19 -18.32
C THR A 254 32.76 -1.38 -19.62
N ILE A 255 32.79 -2.04 -20.79
CA ILE A 255 32.62 -1.39 -22.10
C ILE A 255 31.27 -0.66 -22.17
N PHE A 256 30.19 -1.31 -21.71
CA PHE A 256 28.87 -0.69 -21.64
C PHE A 256 28.87 0.58 -20.79
N GLN A 257 29.40 0.54 -19.57
CA GLN A 257 29.43 1.74 -18.72
C GLN A 257 30.21 2.88 -19.37
N LYS A 258 31.36 2.58 -19.99
CA LYS A 258 32.19 3.58 -20.67
C LYS A 258 31.44 4.23 -21.82
N GLN A 259 30.90 3.43 -22.75
CA GLN A 259 30.16 3.95 -23.90
C GLN A 259 28.86 4.66 -23.50
N PHE A 260 28.19 4.19 -22.43
CA PHE A 260 27.03 4.85 -21.86
C PHE A 260 27.37 6.26 -21.37
N MET A 261 28.49 6.42 -20.66
CA MET A 261 28.93 7.71 -20.15
C MET A 261 29.42 8.63 -21.27
N ASP A 262 30.24 8.11 -22.18
CA ASP A 262 30.80 8.88 -23.32
C ASP A 262 29.68 9.42 -24.24
N GLY A 263 28.61 8.64 -24.45
CA GLY A 263 27.48 9.05 -25.28
C GLY A 263 26.46 9.96 -24.59
N TRP A 264 26.53 10.13 -23.26
CA TRP A 264 25.44 10.73 -22.48
C TRP A 264 25.16 12.17 -22.88
N ALA A 265 26.19 13.01 -22.91
CA ALA A 265 26.04 14.44 -23.21
C ALA A 265 25.40 14.68 -24.59
N ALA A 266 25.80 13.89 -25.59
CA ALA A 266 25.25 13.96 -26.93
C ALA A 266 23.78 13.51 -26.97
N TRP A 267 23.41 12.45 -26.24
CA TRP A 267 22.03 11.97 -26.17
C TRP A 267 21.12 12.91 -25.37
N ALA A 268 21.58 13.39 -24.22
CA ALA A 268 20.86 14.35 -23.39
C ALA A 268 20.56 15.63 -24.18
N GLY A 269 21.53 16.13 -24.95
CA GLY A 269 21.38 17.31 -25.82
C GLY A 269 20.38 17.16 -26.98
N THR A 270 19.87 15.96 -27.26
CA THR A 270 18.76 15.76 -28.22
C THR A 270 17.37 16.07 -27.63
N HIS A 271 17.29 16.34 -26.33
CA HIS A 271 16.07 16.68 -25.62
C HIS A 271 15.98 18.19 -25.38
N ASP A 272 14.80 18.68 -24.99
CA ASP A 272 14.60 20.10 -24.69
C ASP A 272 15.57 20.57 -23.59
N PRO A 273 16.12 21.81 -23.65
CA PRO A 273 17.08 22.32 -22.67
C PRO A 273 16.57 22.34 -21.22
N GLY A 274 15.25 22.43 -21.02
CA GLY A 274 14.60 22.35 -19.69
C GLY A 274 14.18 20.94 -19.28
N SER A 275 14.55 19.91 -20.05
CA SER A 275 14.18 18.52 -19.76
C SER A 275 14.97 17.95 -18.60
N PHE A 276 14.41 16.91 -17.96
CA PHE A 276 15.07 16.16 -16.89
C PHE A 276 16.48 15.69 -17.27
N TRP A 277 16.72 15.30 -18.52
CA TRP A 277 18.03 14.79 -18.96
C TRP A 277 19.11 15.86 -19.08
N CYS A 278 18.73 17.11 -19.34
CA CYS A 278 19.68 18.22 -19.44
C CYS A 278 20.05 18.82 -18.08
N SER A 279 19.25 18.57 -17.04
CA SER A 279 19.52 19.03 -15.67
C SER A 279 20.17 17.98 -14.77
N HIS A 280 20.40 16.77 -15.29
CA HIS A 280 20.94 15.65 -14.53
C HIS A 280 22.04 14.90 -15.26
N GLU A 281 23.02 14.42 -14.51
CA GLU A 281 24.12 13.59 -14.97
C GLU A 281 24.05 12.20 -14.32
N PRO A 282 24.19 11.10 -15.09
CA PRO A 282 24.07 9.77 -14.56
C PRO A 282 25.33 9.37 -13.80
N ALA A 283 25.16 8.58 -12.75
CA ALA A 283 26.23 7.89 -12.04
C ALA A 283 25.85 6.41 -11.88
N PHE A 284 26.83 5.52 -11.98
CA PHE A 284 26.64 4.11 -11.62
C PHE A 284 26.81 3.95 -10.12
N HIS A 285 25.84 3.30 -9.48
CA HIS A 285 25.92 2.92 -8.07
C HIS A 285 25.79 1.39 -7.98
N ALA A 286 26.54 0.79 -7.06
CA ALA A 286 26.44 -0.62 -6.75
C ALA A 286 26.29 -0.81 -5.25
N TYR A 287 25.47 -1.76 -4.82
CA TYR A 287 25.45 -2.18 -3.43
C TYR A 287 25.16 -3.67 -3.28
N ASP A 288 25.73 -4.26 -2.24
CA ASP A 288 25.45 -5.61 -1.77
C ASP A 288 25.01 -5.57 -0.31
N TYR A 289 23.99 -6.36 0.00
CA TYR A 289 23.40 -6.44 1.33
C TYR A 289 23.25 -7.91 1.73
N GLY A 290 23.71 -8.24 2.93
CA GLY A 290 23.60 -9.58 3.52
C GLY A 290 24.54 -10.60 2.88
N ALA A 291 25.67 -10.15 2.32
CA ALA A 291 26.72 -11.04 1.81
C ALA A 291 27.26 -11.93 2.93
N ASN A 292 27.36 -11.36 4.13
CA ASN A 292 27.90 -11.99 5.34
C ASN A 292 29.24 -12.69 5.06
N ILE A 293 30.14 -11.99 4.37
CA ILE A 293 31.47 -12.50 4.01
C ILE A 293 32.28 -12.59 5.29
N GLN A 294 32.72 -13.78 5.68
CA GLN A 294 33.52 -13.97 6.87
C GLN A 294 34.92 -13.34 6.69
N ILE A 295 35.38 -12.62 7.71
CA ILE A 295 36.73 -12.07 7.77
C ILE A 295 37.55 -12.98 8.67
N GLU A 296 38.55 -13.64 8.09
CA GLU A 296 39.50 -14.46 8.85
C GLU A 296 40.42 -13.57 9.68
N VAL A 297 40.36 -13.74 10.99
CA VAL A 297 41.18 -12.99 11.95
C VAL A 297 42.45 -13.78 12.23
N SER A 298 43.60 -13.18 11.90
CA SER A 298 44.92 -13.72 12.26
C SER A 298 45.31 -13.37 13.69
N ASP A 299 46.11 -14.21 14.35
CA ASP A 299 46.63 -13.99 15.70
C ASP A 299 47.33 -12.63 15.90
N TRP A 300 47.91 -12.07 14.84
CA TRP A 300 48.57 -10.77 14.86
C TRP A 300 47.65 -9.61 15.26
N LEU A 301 46.33 -9.72 15.05
CA LEU A 301 45.39 -8.67 15.42
C LEU A 301 45.21 -8.52 16.93
N PHE A 302 45.52 -9.54 17.72
CA PHE A 302 45.60 -9.44 19.17
C PHE A 302 46.79 -8.59 19.64
N HIS A 303 47.83 -8.50 18.81
CA HIS A 303 49.07 -7.78 19.08
C HIS A 303 49.11 -6.40 18.42
N LEU A 304 48.13 -6.07 17.56
CA LEU A 304 48.03 -4.75 16.93
C LEU A 304 47.85 -3.66 18.02
N PRO A 305 48.74 -2.65 18.07
CA PRO A 305 48.63 -1.58 19.05
C PRO A 305 47.33 -0.79 18.84
N ARG A 306 46.77 -0.29 19.95
CA ARG A 306 45.64 0.63 19.90
C ARG A 306 46.04 1.89 19.15
N GLU A 307 45.22 2.32 18.20
CA GLU A 307 45.44 3.56 17.49
C GLU A 307 45.43 4.78 18.44
N ARG A 308 46.40 5.68 18.25
CA ARG A 308 46.60 6.90 19.04
C ARG A 308 46.55 8.13 18.12
N PRO A 309 46.13 9.30 18.62
CA PRO A 309 46.22 10.55 17.87
C PRO A 309 47.67 10.84 17.47
N TYR A 310 47.88 11.45 16.31
CA TYR A 310 49.17 12.03 15.97
C TYR A 310 49.48 13.20 16.91
N THR A 311 50.65 13.19 17.55
CA THR A 311 51.20 14.37 18.21
C THR A 311 51.92 15.18 17.14
N HIS A 312 51.41 16.36 16.80
CA HIS A 312 52.24 17.36 16.14
C HIS A 312 53.25 17.85 17.17
N ASP A 313 54.53 17.77 16.82
CA ASP A 313 55.55 18.56 17.49
C ASP A 313 55.21 20.01 17.12
N ASP A 314 54.55 20.73 18.03
CA ASP A 314 54.48 22.18 17.94
C ASP A 314 55.91 22.67 18.14
N GLU A 315 56.56 23.01 17.03
CA GLU A 315 57.80 23.78 17.04
C GLU A 315 57.57 25.02 17.90
N GLU A 316 58.46 25.20 18.87
CA GLU A 316 58.57 26.38 19.72
C GLU A 316 58.50 27.66 18.85
N GLU A 317 57.36 28.35 18.87
CA GLU A 317 57.33 29.79 18.63
C GLU A 317 57.26 30.47 20.00
N ASP A 318 58.45 30.86 20.46
CA ASP A 318 58.67 31.81 21.54
C ASP A 318 58.01 33.17 21.22
N GLU A 319 57.52 33.83 22.29
CA GLU A 319 57.33 35.29 22.46
C GLU A 319 56.11 35.95 21.76
N ASP A 320 54.99 36.15 22.49
CA ASP A 320 54.80 37.34 23.37
C ASP A 320 53.37 37.46 23.96
N GLU A 321 53.35 37.52 25.30
CA GLU A 321 52.54 38.32 26.24
C GLU A 321 51.01 38.59 26.09
N GLU A 322 50.34 38.38 27.24
CA GLU A 322 49.11 39.00 27.78
C GLU A 322 47.72 38.53 27.28
N ASP A 323 47.10 37.56 27.97
CA ASP A 323 46.20 37.82 29.11
C ASP A 323 45.43 36.54 29.58
N GLU A 324 45.43 36.37 30.90
CA GLU A 324 44.67 35.40 31.71
C GLU A 324 43.14 35.54 31.45
N ASP A 325 42.25 34.54 31.53
CA ASP A 325 42.14 33.55 32.60
C ASP A 325 41.02 32.49 32.31
N GLN A 326 41.10 31.37 33.05
CA GLN A 326 40.10 30.30 33.29
C GLN A 326 39.98 29.07 32.34
N ALA A 327 40.80 28.04 32.63
CA ALA A 327 40.32 26.67 32.92
C ALA A 327 41.44 25.75 33.49
N ILE A 328 41.92 26.02 34.71
CA ILE A 328 42.74 25.07 35.48
C ILE A 328 41.83 24.35 36.48
N VAL A 329 41.36 23.14 36.14
CA VAL A 329 41.21 21.99 37.06
C VAL A 329 41.11 20.72 36.20
N ASP A 330 42.23 20.05 35.91
CA ASP A 330 42.25 18.58 35.68
C ASP A 330 43.66 18.01 35.40
N ILE A 331 44.68 18.87 35.21
CA ILE A 331 46.05 18.42 34.93
C ILE A 331 46.77 17.85 36.17
N ALA A 332 46.28 18.12 37.38
CA ALA A 332 46.96 17.74 38.62
C ALA A 332 46.81 16.25 39.08
N ARG A 333 46.17 15.37 38.30
CA ARG A 333 46.03 13.94 38.69
C ARG A 333 46.72 12.91 37.80
N ARG A 334 47.36 13.31 36.69
CA ARG A 334 48.06 12.37 35.79
C ARG A 334 49.58 12.28 35.99
N GLN A 335 50.16 13.06 36.91
CA GLN A 335 51.59 13.00 37.24
C GLN A 335 51.95 11.96 38.34
N ALA A 336 51.40 10.74 38.27
CA ALA A 336 51.73 9.68 39.24
C ALA A 336 52.04 8.31 38.63
N ALA A 337 52.33 8.22 37.34
CA ALA A 337 52.92 7.02 36.74
C ALA A 337 53.94 7.45 35.69
N GLY A 338 55.18 7.63 36.13
CA GLY A 338 56.30 7.98 35.25
C GLY A 338 56.56 6.88 34.22
N VAL A 339 56.48 7.25 32.96
CA VAL A 339 57.19 6.61 31.85
C VAL A 339 57.64 7.76 30.95
N PHE A 340 58.94 8.01 30.93
CA PHE A 340 59.60 8.81 29.90
C PHE A 340 59.37 8.13 28.54
N VAL A 341 58.92 8.87 27.54
CA VAL A 341 58.93 8.43 26.14
C VAL A 341 59.64 9.51 25.35
N GLU A 342 60.80 9.13 24.79
CA GLU A 342 61.52 9.89 23.78
C GLU A 342 60.72 9.90 22.46
N ASP A 343 60.45 11.11 21.99
CA ASP A 343 60.74 11.64 20.65
C ASP A 343 60.63 10.70 19.41
N ASN A 344 59.56 10.89 18.62
CA ASN A 344 59.51 10.83 17.13
C ASN A 344 58.06 10.67 16.59
N GLY A 345 57.36 11.78 16.31
CA GLY A 345 56.03 11.75 15.68
C GLY A 345 55.99 11.13 14.28
N ARG A 346 57.08 11.26 13.49
CA ARG A 346 57.20 10.68 12.13
C ARG A 346 57.47 9.18 12.12
N ALA A 347 58.31 8.68 13.04
CA ALA A 347 58.63 7.25 13.11
C ALA A 347 57.42 6.40 13.53
N ALA A 348 56.56 6.93 14.42
CA ALA A 348 55.34 6.24 14.85
C ALA A 348 54.29 6.09 13.73
N VAL A 349 54.26 7.02 12.76
CA VAL A 349 53.36 6.93 11.59
C VAL A 349 53.83 5.83 10.64
N GLU A 350 55.14 5.78 10.35
CA GLU A 350 55.75 4.78 9.48
C GLU A 350 55.71 3.37 10.11
N GLU A 351 55.95 3.25 11.41
CA GLU A 351 55.87 1.99 12.15
C GLU A 351 54.43 1.45 12.18
N ASN A 352 53.43 2.31 12.40
CA ASN A 352 52.04 1.90 12.32
C ASN A 352 51.66 1.46 10.90
N ALA A 353 52.00 2.22 9.87
CA ALA A 353 51.72 1.85 8.48
C ALA A 353 52.41 0.52 8.08
N ALA A 354 53.65 0.29 8.53
CA ALA A 354 54.36 -0.97 8.32
C ALA A 354 53.66 -2.15 9.02
N ASN A 355 53.17 -1.96 10.25
CA ASN A 355 52.40 -2.97 10.98
C ASN A 355 51.09 -3.33 10.27
N TYR A 356 50.34 -2.34 9.78
CA TYR A 356 49.10 -2.60 9.02
C TYR A 356 49.36 -3.31 7.71
N ASN A 357 50.37 -2.89 6.94
CA ASN A 357 50.71 -3.53 5.68
C ASN A 357 51.15 -4.98 5.89
N ARG A 358 51.88 -5.26 6.98
CA ARG A 358 52.25 -6.62 7.36
C ARG A 358 51.04 -7.47 7.74
N ILE A 359 50.12 -6.94 8.57
CA ILE A 359 48.91 -7.66 8.98
C ILE A 359 47.98 -7.89 7.77
N LEU A 360 47.85 -6.91 6.89
CA LEU A 360 47.15 -7.09 5.63
C LEU A 360 47.83 -8.20 4.82
N GLN A 361 49.16 -8.22 4.71
CA GLN A 361 49.91 -9.27 4.01
C GLN A 361 49.72 -10.67 4.59
N GLU A 362 49.56 -10.77 5.90
CA GLU A 362 49.41 -12.03 6.61
C GLU A 362 47.93 -12.49 6.70
N SER A 363 46.95 -11.63 6.37
CA SER A 363 45.51 -11.94 6.34
C SER A 363 45.02 -12.26 4.92
N ALA A 364 45.08 -13.54 4.53
CA ALA A 364 44.67 -14.00 3.20
C ALA A 364 43.25 -13.56 2.79
N GLY A 365 42.30 -13.55 3.74
CA GLY A 365 40.92 -13.12 3.50
C GLY A 365 40.78 -11.62 3.19
N LEU A 366 41.47 -10.75 3.92
CA LEU A 366 41.43 -9.31 3.68
C LEU A 366 42.19 -8.90 2.43
N GLN A 367 43.33 -9.54 2.13
CA GLN A 367 44.01 -9.34 0.85
C GLN A 367 43.14 -9.71 -0.33
N LYS A 368 42.46 -10.85 -0.25
CA LYS A 368 41.54 -11.30 -1.30
C LYS A 368 40.43 -10.29 -1.52
N LEU A 369 39.85 -9.73 -0.45
CA LEU A 369 38.83 -8.68 -0.56
C LEU A 369 39.40 -7.41 -1.22
N VAL A 370 40.58 -6.94 -0.82
CA VAL A 370 41.25 -5.79 -1.45
C VAL A 370 41.49 -6.06 -2.94
N GLN A 371 42.00 -7.24 -3.29
CA GLN A 371 42.24 -7.64 -4.68
C GLN A 371 40.94 -7.68 -5.48
N GLU A 372 39.89 -8.32 -4.96
CA GLU A 372 38.59 -8.40 -5.62
C GLU A 372 37.99 -7.01 -5.85
N LEU A 373 38.12 -6.08 -4.89
CA LEU A 373 37.66 -4.70 -5.06
C LEU A 373 38.47 -3.93 -6.10
N ASN A 374 39.81 -4.06 -6.10
CA ASN A 374 40.70 -3.47 -7.09
C ASN A 374 40.38 -3.99 -8.51
N ASP A 375 40.20 -5.30 -8.65
CA ASP A 375 39.89 -5.93 -9.93
C ASP A 375 38.51 -5.48 -10.45
N ARG A 376 37.57 -5.15 -9.56
CA ARG A 376 36.18 -4.83 -9.95
C ARG A 376 35.92 -3.35 -10.16
N PHE A 377 36.58 -2.48 -9.40
CA PHE A 377 36.20 -1.08 -9.29
C PHE A 377 37.38 -0.12 -9.49
N ARG A 378 37.12 0.96 -10.23
CA ARG A 378 38.04 2.09 -10.37
C ARG A 378 37.80 3.09 -9.26
N LEU A 379 38.67 3.05 -8.24
CA LEU A 379 38.54 3.88 -7.06
C LEU A 379 38.48 5.39 -7.37
N ASP A 380 39.25 5.86 -8.36
CA ASP A 380 39.24 7.28 -8.80
C ASP A 380 37.88 7.76 -9.31
N ASN A 381 37.05 6.86 -9.84
CA ASN A 381 35.72 7.17 -10.36
C ASN A 381 34.62 6.98 -9.31
N ILE A 382 34.98 6.63 -8.08
CA ILE A 382 34.05 6.47 -6.96
C ILE A 382 34.08 7.73 -6.09
N ALA A 383 32.90 8.20 -5.70
CA ALA A 383 32.75 9.33 -4.78
C ALA A 383 32.79 8.86 -3.32
N VAL A 384 32.03 7.81 -2.99
CA VAL A 384 31.92 7.31 -1.61
C VAL A 384 31.90 5.78 -1.60
N VAL A 385 32.59 5.21 -0.62
CA VAL A 385 32.49 3.79 -0.26
C VAL A 385 31.93 3.69 1.15
N SER A 386 30.89 2.88 1.32
CA SER A 386 30.29 2.57 2.62
C SER A 386 30.26 1.07 2.82
N TYR A 387 30.54 0.59 4.03
CA TYR A 387 30.40 -0.81 4.37
C TYR A 387 29.97 -1.01 5.82
N ALA A 388 29.40 -2.18 6.14
CA ALA A 388 29.06 -2.53 7.52
C ALA A 388 29.93 -3.69 8.00
N LEU A 389 30.73 -3.43 9.03
CA LEU A 389 31.43 -4.46 9.77
C LEU A 389 30.47 -5.04 10.81
N ALA A 390 30.22 -6.33 10.71
CA ALA A 390 29.41 -7.09 11.64
C ALA A 390 30.28 -7.96 12.55
N VAL A 391 29.95 -7.98 13.84
CA VAL A 391 30.66 -8.75 14.88
C VAL A 391 29.64 -9.63 15.58
N CYS A 392 29.73 -10.94 15.38
CA CYS A 392 28.96 -11.95 16.09
C CYS A 392 29.71 -12.36 17.36
N ILE A 393 29.22 -11.95 18.52
CA ILE A 393 29.84 -12.24 19.81
C ILE A 393 29.22 -13.52 20.37
N ASN A 394 29.96 -14.63 20.31
CA ASN A 394 29.66 -15.83 21.08
C ASN A 394 30.14 -15.62 22.52
N SER A 395 29.43 -16.18 23.50
CA SER A 395 29.80 -16.07 24.91
C SER A 395 29.62 -17.38 25.65
N ASP A 396 30.49 -17.62 26.62
CA ASP A 396 30.32 -18.68 27.61
C ASP A 396 30.54 -18.17 29.04
N SER A 397 30.05 -18.94 30.01
CA SER A 397 30.35 -18.76 31.43
C SER A 397 30.52 -20.15 32.02
N ASP A 398 31.65 -20.39 32.68
CA ASP A 398 32.02 -21.69 33.24
C ASP A 398 31.96 -22.83 32.20
N GLY A 399 32.40 -22.54 30.96
CA GLY A 399 32.40 -23.49 29.84
C GLY A 399 31.01 -23.86 29.30
N LYS A 400 29.96 -23.12 29.68
CA LYS A 400 28.60 -23.30 29.17
C LYS A 400 28.22 -22.14 28.25
N PRO A 401 27.69 -22.40 27.04
CA PRO A 401 27.22 -21.35 26.14
C PRO A 401 26.20 -20.42 26.78
N ARG A 402 26.32 -19.12 26.51
CA ARG A 402 25.46 -18.05 27.01
C ARG A 402 24.91 -17.25 25.85
N CYS A 403 23.65 -16.85 25.95
CA CYS A 403 23.04 -15.89 25.06
C CYS A 403 23.21 -14.48 25.62
N LEU A 404 23.60 -13.53 24.77
CA LEU A 404 23.65 -12.12 25.13
C LEU A 404 22.38 -11.40 24.63
N LEU A 405 21.91 -10.42 25.39
CA LEU A 405 20.96 -9.40 24.95
C LEU A 405 21.40 -8.05 25.48
N VAL A 406 21.10 -6.96 24.76
CA VAL A 406 21.40 -5.61 25.24
C VAL A 406 20.47 -5.26 26.40
N ASP A 407 21.05 -4.75 27.49
CA ASP A 407 20.32 -4.12 28.60
C ASP A 407 20.04 -2.66 28.25
N ARG A 408 18.74 -2.32 28.11
CA ARG A 408 18.26 -0.99 27.78
C ARG A 408 18.75 0.09 28.74
N ASN A 409 18.87 -0.21 30.03
CA ASN A 409 19.33 0.76 31.02
C ASN A 409 20.82 1.09 30.85
N MET A 410 21.61 0.11 30.40
CA MET A 410 23.03 0.30 30.12
C MET A 410 23.21 1.01 28.79
N MET A 411 22.49 0.58 27.75
CA MET A 411 22.51 1.21 26.44
C MET A 411 22.09 2.69 26.47
N ALA A 412 21.13 3.05 27.33
CA ALA A 412 20.71 4.44 27.48
C ALA A 412 21.81 5.37 28.02
N ARG A 413 22.87 4.82 28.64
CA ARG A 413 24.03 5.61 29.08
C ARG A 413 25.03 5.88 27.95
N GLU A 414 24.96 5.07 26.89
CA GLU A 414 25.78 5.20 25.69
C GLU A 414 25.28 6.29 24.73
N TYR A 415 24.19 6.98 25.09
CA TYR A 415 23.60 8.03 24.29
C TYR A 415 23.15 9.22 25.17
N PRO A 416 23.44 10.46 24.76
CA PRO A 416 22.88 11.67 25.37
C PRO A 416 21.36 11.66 25.61
N SER A 417 20.57 11.11 24.68
CA SER A 417 19.12 11.00 24.82
C SER A 417 18.62 9.57 24.58
N PRO A 418 17.61 9.09 25.32
CA PRO A 418 16.89 7.86 25.01
C PRO A 418 16.18 7.87 23.65
N ARG A 419 16.07 9.02 22.98
CA ARG A 419 15.52 9.17 21.62
C ARG A 419 16.56 8.92 20.53
N ASP A 420 17.84 8.87 20.86
CA ASP A 420 18.93 8.73 19.89
C ASP A 420 19.16 7.28 19.45
N PHE A 421 18.49 6.32 20.11
CA PHE A 421 18.43 4.93 19.71
C PHE A 421 17.01 4.40 19.77
N THR A 422 16.72 3.39 18.97
CA THR A 422 15.48 2.62 18.99
C THR A 422 15.75 1.28 19.65
N PHE A 423 14.96 0.95 20.67
CA PHE A 423 15.03 -0.33 21.38
C PHE A 423 13.92 -1.26 20.93
N TYR A 424 14.25 -2.52 20.68
CA TYR A 424 13.31 -3.56 20.27
C TYR A 424 13.28 -4.67 21.34
N PRO A 425 12.26 -4.68 22.21
CA PRO A 425 12.06 -5.74 23.20
C PRO A 425 12.11 -7.14 22.58
N GLN A 426 12.72 -8.09 23.29
CA GLN A 426 12.69 -9.51 22.90
C GLN A 426 11.89 -10.31 23.93
N ALA A 427 11.08 -11.26 23.45
CA ALA A 427 10.22 -12.08 24.31
C ALA A 427 9.38 -11.24 25.30
N PHE A 428 8.83 -10.12 24.83
CA PHE A 428 8.03 -9.15 25.58
C PHE A 428 8.74 -8.39 26.72
N ASN A 429 10.05 -8.57 26.93
CA ASN A 429 10.73 -7.94 28.05
C ASN A 429 11.11 -6.48 27.77
N PRO A 430 10.67 -5.51 28.62
CA PRO A 430 10.89 -4.10 28.38
C PRO A 430 12.35 -3.64 28.60
N VAL A 431 13.20 -4.51 29.16
CA VAL A 431 14.59 -4.21 29.57
C VAL A 431 15.61 -4.82 28.64
N TYR A 432 15.38 -6.03 28.11
CA TYR A 432 16.39 -6.77 27.33
C TYR A 432 15.95 -7.01 25.89
N GLY A 433 16.83 -6.72 24.93
CA GLY A 433 16.46 -6.86 23.52
C GLY A 433 17.52 -6.44 22.51
N ASN A 434 17.03 -5.97 21.36
CA ASN A 434 17.82 -5.51 20.22
C ASN A 434 17.82 -3.97 20.16
N VAL A 435 18.78 -3.39 19.45
CA VAL A 435 18.97 -1.93 19.35
C VAL A 435 19.30 -1.51 17.92
N SER A 436 18.89 -0.29 17.55
CA SER A 436 19.44 0.41 16.38
C SER A 436 19.58 1.90 16.67
N SER A 437 20.49 2.57 15.99
CA SER A 437 20.73 4.01 16.11
C SER A 437 21.31 4.55 14.82
N SER A 438 21.11 5.84 14.55
CA SER A 438 21.73 6.50 13.40
C SER A 438 23.17 6.95 13.66
N ARG A 439 23.69 6.71 14.86
CA ARG A 439 25.04 7.07 15.29
C ARG A 439 25.63 5.99 16.20
N PRO A 440 26.95 5.87 16.28
CA PRO A 440 27.61 4.92 17.18
C PRO A 440 27.32 5.20 18.66
N PRO A 441 27.36 4.16 19.51
CA PRO A 441 27.36 4.31 20.97
C PRO A 441 28.66 4.90 21.52
N GLU A 442 28.59 5.49 22.72
CA GLU A 442 29.71 6.17 23.38
C GLU A 442 30.93 5.28 23.59
N PHE A 443 30.77 3.99 23.88
CA PHE A 443 31.92 3.08 24.02
C PHE A 443 32.81 2.95 22.78
N LEU A 444 32.31 3.28 21.58
CA LEU A 444 33.11 3.35 20.34
C LEU A 444 33.67 4.74 20.07
N ALA A 445 33.13 5.79 20.71
CA ALA A 445 33.45 7.17 20.42
C ALA A 445 34.95 7.50 20.57
N PRO A 446 35.68 7.03 21.61
CA PRO A 446 37.12 7.32 21.72
C PRO A 446 37.92 6.77 20.55
N LEU A 447 37.64 5.53 20.11
CA LEU A 447 38.32 4.92 18.98
C LEU A 447 37.98 5.67 17.67
N PHE A 448 36.70 6.01 17.50
CA PHE A 448 36.21 6.63 16.28
C PHE A 448 36.68 8.07 16.13
N ALA A 449 36.80 8.81 17.23
CA ALA A 449 37.38 10.15 17.24
C ALA A 449 38.85 10.11 16.80
N THR A 450 39.65 9.17 17.35
CA THR A 450 41.04 8.99 16.95
C THR A 450 41.18 8.59 15.48
N MET A 451 40.42 7.60 15.00
CA MET A 451 40.44 7.18 13.60
C MET A 451 40.08 8.34 12.65
N LYS A 452 39.10 9.17 13.02
CA LYS A 452 38.73 10.35 12.24
C LYS A 452 39.84 11.39 12.21
N GLY A 453 40.43 11.73 13.36
CA GLY A 453 41.54 12.67 13.47
C GLY A 453 42.71 12.22 12.59
N ASN A 454 43.18 10.99 12.79
CA ASN A 454 44.29 10.44 12.03
C ASN A 454 44.00 10.39 10.52
N MET A 455 42.79 10.00 10.12
CA MET A 455 42.42 9.98 8.71
C MET A 455 42.30 11.40 8.12
N SER A 456 41.83 12.37 8.91
CA SER A 456 41.82 13.78 8.53
C SER A 456 43.23 14.32 8.32
N ASP A 457 44.15 14.03 9.25
CA ASP A 457 45.54 14.50 9.17
C ASP A 457 46.26 13.94 7.94
N ARG A 458 46.08 12.64 7.63
CA ARG A 458 46.59 12.01 6.40
C ARG A 458 46.03 12.62 5.11
N ASN A 459 44.89 13.31 5.20
CA ASN A 459 44.20 13.92 4.06
C ASN A 459 44.15 15.45 4.19
N GLU A 460 45.22 16.07 4.70
CA GLU A 460 45.39 17.53 4.74
C GLU A 460 44.26 18.26 5.50
N GLY A 461 43.76 17.64 6.57
CA GLY A 461 42.68 18.18 7.40
C GLY A 461 41.27 17.95 6.84
N ALA A 462 41.11 17.17 5.76
CA ALA A 462 39.81 16.89 5.18
C ALA A 462 39.00 15.86 5.99
N ASP A 463 37.74 16.18 6.29
CA ASP A 463 36.79 15.21 6.88
C ASP A 463 36.36 14.19 5.81
N VAL A 464 37.04 13.05 5.82
CA VAL A 464 36.86 11.95 4.85
C VAL A 464 36.21 10.71 5.46
N LEU A 465 36.23 10.53 6.79
CA LEU A 465 35.79 9.30 7.46
C LEU A 465 34.59 9.57 8.38
N SER A 466 33.52 8.80 8.17
CA SER A 466 32.33 8.90 9.02
C SER A 466 31.83 7.52 9.48
N PHE A 467 31.26 7.52 10.68
CA PHE A 467 30.61 6.36 11.28
C PHE A 467 29.13 6.67 11.44
N GLY A 468 28.31 5.87 10.78
CA GLY A 468 26.88 6.10 10.67
C GLY A 468 26.07 5.16 11.53
N TYR A 469 25.08 4.54 10.89
CA TYR A 469 24.12 3.64 11.49
C TYR A 469 24.82 2.50 12.27
N PHE A 470 24.27 2.20 13.44
CA PHE A 470 24.68 1.10 14.30
C PHE A 470 23.47 0.25 14.65
N GLN A 471 23.63 -1.07 14.69
CA GLN A 471 22.59 -1.97 15.18
C GLN A 471 23.15 -3.16 15.95
N GLY A 472 22.37 -3.65 16.91
CA GLY A 472 22.67 -4.83 17.69
C GLY A 472 21.46 -5.75 17.72
N TYR A 473 21.63 -7.03 17.40
CA TYR A 473 20.56 -8.01 17.50
C TYR A 473 21.05 -9.45 17.76
N SER A 474 20.22 -10.24 18.44
CA SER A 474 20.49 -11.68 18.62
C SER A 474 20.41 -12.44 17.29
N ASN A 475 21.38 -13.31 17.00
CA ASN A 475 21.42 -14.14 15.78
C ASN A 475 20.32 -15.20 15.72
N ILE A 476 19.59 -15.45 16.82
CA ILE A 476 18.34 -16.22 16.78
C ILE A 476 17.38 -15.68 15.72
N LYS A 477 17.41 -14.36 15.48
CA LYS A 477 16.70 -13.72 14.37
C LYS A 477 17.04 -14.35 13.01
N ARG A 478 18.31 -14.65 12.72
CA ARG A 478 18.76 -15.29 11.45
C ARG A 478 18.31 -16.73 11.36
N SER A 479 18.30 -17.46 12.47
CA SER A 479 17.85 -18.87 12.51
C SER A 479 16.36 -19.00 12.20
N VAL A 480 15.52 -18.03 12.59
CA VAL A 480 14.08 -18.03 12.28
C VAL A 480 13.72 -17.33 10.97
N ARG A 481 14.65 -16.55 10.38
CA ARG A 481 14.41 -15.85 9.11
C ARG A 481 15.72 -15.51 8.39
N HIS A 482 15.90 -16.03 7.17
CA HIS A 482 17.00 -15.63 6.29
C HIS A 482 16.72 -14.26 5.64
N SER A 483 15.44 -13.92 5.43
CA SER A 483 14.97 -12.60 5.01
C SER A 483 13.74 -12.13 5.82
N PRO A 484 13.38 -10.84 5.80
CA PRO A 484 12.13 -10.35 6.40
C PRO A 484 10.86 -11.01 5.82
N GLN A 485 10.94 -11.57 4.62
CA GLN A 485 9.81 -12.27 3.98
C GLN A 485 9.59 -13.67 4.56
N ASP A 486 10.63 -14.25 5.17
CA ASP A 486 10.61 -15.65 5.61
C ASP A 486 10.02 -15.86 6.98
N LEU A 487 9.83 -14.82 7.81
CA LEU A 487 9.25 -14.95 9.15
C LEU A 487 7.71 -15.05 9.10
N LEU A 488 7.16 -16.26 9.14
CA LEU A 488 5.72 -16.52 8.99
C LEU A 488 4.90 -15.86 10.11
N ALA A 489 5.45 -15.84 11.33
CA ALA A 489 4.84 -15.22 12.51
C ALA A 489 4.44 -13.74 12.33
N THR A 490 4.99 -13.04 11.33
CA THR A 490 4.69 -11.61 11.08
C THR A 490 3.68 -11.36 9.96
N LYS A 491 3.18 -12.42 9.31
CA LYS A 491 2.46 -12.31 8.04
C LYS A 491 0.94 -12.31 8.18
N GLY A 492 0.37 -12.31 9.39
CA GLY A 492 -1.08 -12.25 9.59
C GLY A 492 -1.86 -13.42 8.95
N TYR A 493 -1.19 -14.55 8.67
CA TYR A 493 -1.77 -15.63 7.87
C TYR A 493 -2.97 -16.28 8.55
N ALA A 494 -2.98 -16.43 9.87
CA ALA A 494 -4.13 -16.98 10.58
C ALA A 494 -5.33 -16.04 10.48
N THR A 495 -5.11 -14.74 10.67
CA THR A 495 -6.15 -13.71 10.51
C THR A 495 -6.73 -13.73 9.10
N ALA A 496 -5.88 -13.75 8.08
CA ALA A 496 -6.31 -13.76 6.68
C ALA A 496 -7.02 -15.07 6.28
N ALA A 497 -6.63 -16.21 6.82
CA ALA A 497 -7.24 -17.50 6.52
C ALA A 497 -8.60 -17.69 7.21
N LEU A 498 -8.67 -17.34 8.51
CA LEU A 498 -9.78 -17.70 9.39
C LEU A 498 -10.89 -16.65 9.46
N THR A 499 -10.61 -15.37 9.16
CA THR A 499 -11.57 -14.27 9.39
C THR A 499 -12.24 -13.73 8.12
N VAL A 500 -11.78 -14.14 6.94
CA VAL A 500 -12.42 -13.77 5.67
C VAL A 500 -13.78 -14.48 5.53
N PRO A 501 -14.87 -13.77 5.21
CA PRO A 501 -16.18 -14.38 4.97
C PRO A 501 -16.14 -15.42 3.85
N ALA A 502 -16.88 -16.52 3.99
CA ALA A 502 -16.96 -17.54 2.95
C ALA A 502 -17.54 -17.00 1.63
N SER A 503 -18.56 -16.13 1.72
CA SER A 503 -19.17 -15.44 0.57
C SER A 503 -18.15 -14.61 -0.23
N ASP A 504 -17.29 -13.86 0.47
CA ASP A 504 -16.25 -13.03 -0.14
C ASP A 504 -15.09 -13.88 -0.66
N ALA A 505 -14.68 -14.91 0.08
CA ALA A 505 -13.63 -15.83 -0.33
C ALA A 505 -13.98 -16.54 -1.65
N CYS A 506 -15.24 -16.97 -1.80
CA CYS A 506 -15.73 -17.65 -2.99
C CYS A 506 -16.14 -16.71 -4.13
N SER A 507 -16.02 -15.38 -3.94
CA SER A 507 -16.43 -14.40 -4.96
C SER A 507 -15.56 -14.41 -6.22
N MET A 508 -14.29 -14.81 -6.09
CA MET A 508 -13.31 -14.91 -7.17
C MET A 508 -12.42 -16.14 -6.95
N SER A 509 -12.03 -16.82 -8.04
CA SER A 509 -11.12 -17.98 -7.95
C SER A 509 -9.82 -17.61 -7.24
N ALA A 510 -9.18 -16.49 -7.62
CA ALA A 510 -7.95 -16.02 -7.00
C ALA A 510 -8.07 -15.81 -5.48
N THR A 511 -9.20 -15.29 -4.99
CA THR A 511 -9.45 -15.08 -3.55
C THR A 511 -9.63 -16.42 -2.84
N ARG A 512 -10.39 -17.34 -3.44
CA ARG A 512 -10.61 -18.69 -2.89
C ARG A 512 -9.30 -19.45 -2.82
N ASP A 513 -8.55 -19.50 -3.91
CA ASP A 513 -7.29 -20.23 -4.02
C ASP A 513 -6.24 -19.64 -3.06
N LYS A 514 -6.23 -18.31 -2.87
CA LYS A 514 -5.41 -17.65 -1.84
C LYS A 514 -5.81 -18.09 -0.43
N ARG A 515 -7.09 -18.06 -0.08
CA ARG A 515 -7.57 -18.50 1.24
C ARG A 515 -7.25 -19.97 1.49
N GLU A 516 -7.50 -20.85 0.53
CA GLU A 516 -7.22 -22.29 0.64
C GLU A 516 -5.72 -22.55 0.82
N ARG A 517 -4.86 -21.83 0.10
CA ARG A 517 -3.41 -21.87 0.31
C ARG A 517 -3.03 -21.45 1.73
N LEU A 518 -3.61 -20.37 2.26
CA LEU A 518 -3.34 -19.92 3.62
C LEU A 518 -3.85 -20.91 4.69
N LEU A 519 -5.02 -21.51 4.47
CA LEU A 519 -5.55 -22.58 5.33
C LEU A 519 -4.62 -23.80 5.34
N ARG A 520 -4.12 -24.24 4.17
CA ARG A 520 -3.13 -25.32 4.07
C ARG A 520 -1.86 -24.99 4.86
N LEU A 521 -1.40 -23.75 4.80
CA LEU A 521 -0.20 -23.29 5.51
C LEU A 521 -0.38 -23.35 7.04
N ILE A 522 -1.46 -22.77 7.58
CA ILE A 522 -1.68 -22.76 9.04
C ILE A 522 -2.03 -24.14 9.61
N ARG A 523 -2.40 -25.11 8.75
CA ARG A 523 -2.63 -26.51 9.11
C ARG A 523 -1.40 -27.39 8.95
N GLY A 524 -0.27 -26.84 8.51
CA GLY A 524 0.96 -27.60 8.25
C GLY A 524 0.86 -28.58 7.07
N GLN A 525 -0.14 -28.41 6.19
CA GLN A 525 -0.40 -29.34 5.08
C GLN A 525 0.60 -29.21 3.92
N GLY A 526 1.46 -28.19 3.95
CA GLY A 526 2.60 -28.08 3.02
C GLY A 526 3.70 -29.10 3.32
N THR A 527 3.78 -29.60 4.55
CA THR A 527 4.77 -30.59 5.00
C THR A 527 4.05 -31.68 5.83
N PRO A 528 3.24 -32.55 5.21
CA PRO A 528 2.37 -33.47 5.95
C PRO A 528 3.12 -34.46 6.86
N PHE A 529 4.36 -34.81 6.53
CA PHE A 529 5.23 -35.64 7.38
C PHE A 529 5.93 -34.87 8.51
N SER A 530 5.88 -33.54 8.48
CA SER A 530 6.40 -32.65 9.53
C SER A 530 5.59 -31.35 9.56
N PRO A 531 4.34 -31.35 10.09
CA PRO A 531 3.46 -30.19 10.02
C PRO A 531 4.06 -28.93 10.67
N ASP A 532 4.84 -29.12 11.73
CA ASP A 532 5.56 -28.05 12.44
C ASP A 532 6.56 -27.32 11.53
N ALA A 533 7.06 -27.93 10.46
CA ALA A 533 8.01 -27.30 9.54
C ALA A 533 7.41 -26.22 8.63
N SER A 534 6.08 -26.14 8.52
CA SER A 534 5.39 -25.13 7.70
C SER A 534 4.34 -24.31 8.44
N THR A 535 3.96 -24.73 9.65
CA THR A 535 2.96 -24.03 10.47
C THR A 535 3.60 -22.80 11.16
N PRO A 536 3.00 -21.59 11.06
CA PRO A 536 3.49 -20.43 11.79
C PRO A 536 3.60 -20.68 13.29
N PHE A 537 4.59 -20.07 13.94
CA PHE A 537 4.98 -20.26 15.34
C PHE A 537 5.58 -21.63 15.67
N ALA A 538 5.00 -22.73 15.19
CA ALA A 538 5.58 -24.06 15.33
C ALA A 538 6.93 -24.16 14.58
N ARG A 539 6.98 -23.65 13.35
CA ARG A 539 8.20 -23.63 12.55
C ARG A 539 9.29 -22.78 13.19
N GLU A 540 8.95 -21.55 13.60
CA GLU A 540 9.87 -20.67 14.30
C GLU A 540 10.38 -21.32 15.60
N ARG A 541 9.52 -22.03 16.34
CA ARG A 541 9.91 -22.79 17.53
C ARG A 541 10.91 -23.89 17.20
N VAL A 542 10.67 -24.68 16.14
CA VAL A 542 11.60 -25.73 15.69
C VAL A 542 12.94 -25.13 15.25
N GLN A 543 12.93 -24.03 14.51
CA GLN A 543 14.14 -23.32 14.08
C GLN A 543 14.94 -22.75 15.26
N MET A 544 14.28 -22.14 16.24
CA MET A 544 14.94 -21.70 17.48
C MET A 544 15.50 -22.88 18.28
N GLN A 545 14.79 -24.00 18.32
CA GLN A 545 15.28 -25.20 19.00
C GLN A 545 16.55 -25.73 18.35
N TYR A 546 16.57 -25.81 17.01
CA TYR A 546 17.77 -26.18 16.26
C TYR A 546 18.95 -25.24 16.55
N ALA A 547 18.72 -23.92 16.59
CA ALA A 547 19.75 -22.94 16.93
C ALA A 547 20.28 -23.10 18.37
N ILE A 548 19.41 -23.42 19.34
CA ILE A 548 19.83 -23.76 20.70
C ILE A 548 20.72 -24.99 20.70
N ASP A 549 20.30 -26.06 20.01
CA ASP A 549 20.97 -27.36 20.02
C ASP A 549 22.34 -27.32 19.30
N THR A 550 22.47 -26.43 18.31
CA THR A 550 23.72 -26.17 17.57
C THR A 550 24.57 -25.04 18.15
N SER A 551 24.12 -24.40 19.25
CA SER A 551 24.77 -23.24 19.87
C SER A 551 24.92 -22.01 18.96
N GLU A 552 24.06 -21.85 17.95
CA GLU A 552 23.99 -20.67 17.08
C GLU A 552 23.28 -19.49 17.77
N VAL A 553 23.86 -19.00 18.87
CA VAL A 553 23.20 -18.06 19.79
C VAL A 553 23.93 -16.72 19.98
N ALA A 554 24.89 -16.42 19.12
CA ALA A 554 25.67 -15.18 19.16
C ALA A 554 24.80 -13.91 19.15
N TYR A 555 25.34 -12.83 19.70
CA TYR A 555 24.76 -11.50 19.51
C TYR A 555 25.57 -10.71 18.49
N ARG A 556 24.89 -10.17 17.48
CA ARG A 556 25.53 -9.47 16.37
C ARG A 556 25.44 -7.97 16.55
N LEU A 557 26.59 -7.31 16.51
CA LEU A 557 26.72 -5.85 16.42
C LEU A 557 27.15 -5.48 15.00
N GLU A 558 26.60 -4.40 14.44
CA GLU A 558 26.95 -3.93 13.11
C GLU A 558 27.20 -2.43 13.14
N GLN A 559 28.36 -2.02 12.61
CA GLN A 559 28.74 -0.63 12.48
C GLN A 559 28.96 -0.29 11.01
N VAL A 560 28.22 0.72 10.52
CA VAL A 560 28.44 1.29 9.19
C VAL A 560 29.61 2.28 9.24
N VAL A 561 30.58 2.06 8.36
CA VAL A 561 31.72 2.93 8.09
C VAL A 561 31.55 3.54 6.70
N SER A 562 31.96 4.79 6.50
CA SER A 562 31.90 5.43 5.19
C SER A 562 33.08 6.37 4.96
N LEU A 563 33.65 6.28 3.76
CA LEU A 563 34.77 7.09 3.31
C LEU A 563 34.38 7.94 2.09
N ASP A 564 34.59 9.27 2.18
CA ASP A 564 34.44 10.22 1.09
C ASP A 564 35.74 10.30 0.28
N LEU A 565 35.81 9.47 -0.76
CA LEU A 565 36.96 9.39 -1.66
C LEU A 565 37.13 10.65 -2.51
N GLY A 566 36.06 11.46 -2.67
CA GLY A 566 36.13 12.74 -3.36
C GLY A 566 37.02 13.75 -2.63
N ARG A 567 37.07 13.66 -1.29
CA ARG A 567 37.85 14.54 -0.42
C ARG A 567 39.22 13.99 -0.04
N MET A 568 39.46 12.69 -0.24
CA MET A 568 40.77 12.08 0.05
C MET A 568 41.86 12.58 -0.90
N VAL A 569 43.09 12.70 -0.44
CA VAL A 569 44.26 13.03 -1.28
C VAL A 569 44.64 11.84 -2.16
N GLY A 570 45.23 12.10 -3.32
CA GLY A 570 45.49 11.06 -4.34
C GLY A 570 46.35 9.90 -3.84
N ALA A 571 47.33 10.16 -2.96
CA ALA A 571 48.21 9.12 -2.41
C ALA A 571 47.48 8.12 -1.48
N GLU A 572 46.42 8.58 -0.82
CA GLU A 572 45.61 7.81 0.15
C GLU A 572 44.41 7.11 -0.50
N ARG A 573 44.08 7.43 -1.76
CA ARG A 573 42.98 6.78 -2.51
C ARG A 573 43.40 5.37 -2.96
N LYS A 574 43.36 4.43 -2.03
CA LYS A 574 43.60 3.00 -2.27
C LYS A 574 42.63 2.15 -1.45
N PHE A 575 42.27 0.95 -1.93
CA PHE A 575 41.34 0.07 -1.20
C PHE A 575 41.94 -0.44 0.12
N GLU A 576 43.27 -0.49 0.23
CA GLU A 576 44.01 -0.74 1.45
C GLU A 576 43.67 0.31 2.54
N THR A 577 43.61 1.59 2.17
CA THR A 577 43.20 2.68 3.08
C THR A 577 41.72 2.58 3.43
N VAL A 578 40.86 2.20 2.48
CA VAL A 578 39.42 1.98 2.72
C VAL A 578 39.17 0.88 3.75
N ILE A 579 39.95 -0.20 3.70
CA ILE A 579 39.83 -1.36 4.59
C ILE A 579 40.62 -1.17 5.90
N HIS A 580 41.57 -0.23 5.97
CA HIS A 580 42.37 0.05 7.16
C HIS A 580 41.54 0.19 8.45
N THR A 581 40.40 0.90 8.39
CA THR A 581 39.53 1.11 9.55
C THR A 581 38.90 -0.18 10.09
N ILE A 582 38.84 -1.27 9.30
CA ILE A 582 38.36 -2.57 9.77
C ILE A 582 39.28 -3.13 10.86
N PHE A 583 40.60 -3.00 10.71
CA PHE A 583 41.57 -3.61 11.63
C PHE A 583 41.41 -3.13 13.07
N GLN A 584 41.28 -1.81 13.27
CA GLN A 584 41.15 -1.23 14.61
C GLN A 584 39.81 -1.55 15.26
N ILE A 585 38.74 -1.66 14.48
CA ILE A 585 37.44 -2.10 15.00
C ILE A 585 37.49 -3.58 15.39
N ILE A 586 38.11 -4.44 14.57
CA ILE A 586 38.31 -5.87 14.91
C ILE A 586 39.14 -5.98 16.20
N ARG A 587 40.27 -5.30 16.27
CA ARG A 587 41.15 -5.29 17.45
C ARG A 587 40.42 -4.78 18.70
N PHE A 588 39.56 -3.76 18.56
CA PHE A 588 38.75 -3.26 19.67
C PHE A 588 37.86 -4.36 20.26
N PHE A 589 37.13 -5.11 19.43
CA PHE A 589 36.26 -6.18 19.91
C PHE A 589 37.03 -7.41 20.41
N LEU A 590 38.28 -7.62 19.97
CA LEU A 590 39.14 -8.70 20.46
C LEU A 590 39.81 -8.38 21.80
N VAL A 591 40.28 -7.13 21.98
CA VAL A 591 41.21 -6.78 23.06
C VAL A 591 40.57 -5.88 24.12
N GLU A 592 39.62 -5.02 23.74
CA GLU A 592 38.97 -4.07 24.65
C GLU A 592 37.60 -4.58 25.13
N VAL A 593 37.54 -5.84 25.55
CA VAL A 593 36.31 -6.49 26.04
C VAL A 593 35.61 -5.67 27.12
N GLU A 594 36.38 -5.10 28.06
CA GLU A 594 35.88 -4.26 29.15
C GLU A 594 35.10 -3.02 28.66
N SER A 595 35.43 -2.51 27.47
CA SER A 595 34.83 -1.30 26.92
C SER A 595 33.39 -1.49 26.46
N TYR A 596 32.97 -2.71 26.10
CA TYR A 596 31.62 -2.93 25.52
C TYR A 596 30.76 -3.95 26.29
N VAL A 597 31.32 -4.86 27.09
CA VAL A 597 30.53 -5.94 27.72
C VAL A 597 29.48 -5.44 28.72
N HIS A 598 29.63 -4.23 29.25
CA HIS A 598 28.68 -3.64 30.19
C HIS A 598 27.29 -3.38 29.57
N ILE A 599 27.16 -3.35 28.24
CA ILE A 599 25.84 -3.23 27.59
C ILE A 599 25.06 -4.55 27.60
N PHE A 600 25.72 -5.69 27.86
CA PHE A 600 25.12 -7.01 27.71
C PHE A 600 24.64 -7.64 29.01
N ARG A 601 23.46 -8.24 28.92
CA ARG A 601 22.97 -9.23 29.86
C ARG A 601 23.28 -10.62 29.33
N SER A 602 24.03 -11.40 30.10
CA SER A 602 24.37 -12.79 29.82
C SER A 602 23.31 -13.73 30.40
N MET A 603 22.75 -14.60 29.57
CA MET A 603 21.62 -15.47 29.90
C MET A 603 21.92 -16.94 29.55
N PRO A 604 21.47 -17.91 30.37
CA PRO A 604 21.49 -19.32 29.99
C PRO A 604 20.64 -19.59 28.72
N THR A 605 21.06 -20.54 27.87
CA THR A 605 20.32 -20.94 26.66
C THR A 605 18.95 -21.56 26.97
N ASP A 606 18.80 -22.21 28.14
CA ASP A 606 17.54 -22.75 28.68
C ASP A 606 16.59 -21.67 29.22
N VAL A 607 17.05 -20.42 29.33
CA VAL A 607 16.24 -19.24 29.65
C VAL A 607 15.91 -18.47 28.37
N PHE A 608 16.92 -17.95 27.70
CA PHE A 608 16.77 -17.28 26.41
C PHE A 608 17.72 -17.97 25.42
N PRO A 609 17.25 -18.39 24.23
CA PRO A 609 15.94 -18.10 23.63
C PRO A 609 14.82 -19.09 24.00
N LYS A 610 15.02 -20.06 24.90
CA LYS A 610 14.00 -21.08 25.22
C LYS A 610 12.64 -20.51 25.65
N ILE A 611 12.61 -19.36 26.33
CA ILE A 611 11.37 -18.65 26.65
C ILE A 611 10.59 -18.22 25.39
N MET A 612 11.27 -17.89 24.29
CA MET A 612 10.62 -17.61 23.02
C MET A 612 9.93 -18.86 22.45
N CYS A 613 10.55 -20.05 22.58
CA CYS A 613 9.92 -21.31 22.21
C CYS A 613 8.61 -21.55 23.00
N ALA A 614 8.61 -21.23 24.30
CA ALA A 614 7.41 -21.35 25.13
C ALA A 614 6.31 -20.38 24.67
N TYR A 615 6.63 -19.11 24.42
CA TYR A 615 5.64 -18.17 23.88
C TYR A 615 5.12 -18.55 22.50
N SER A 616 5.99 -19.00 21.59
CA SER A 616 5.57 -19.51 20.28
C SER A 616 4.57 -20.65 20.43
N ARG A 617 4.79 -21.56 21.38
CA ARG A 617 3.85 -22.66 21.67
C ARG A 617 2.49 -22.17 22.19
N ILE A 618 2.44 -21.09 22.98
CA ILE A 618 1.17 -20.46 23.40
C ILE A 618 0.38 -19.99 22.18
N PHE A 619 1.01 -19.23 21.27
CA PHE A 619 0.32 -18.72 20.07
C PHE A 619 -0.05 -19.82 19.09
N GLU A 620 0.82 -20.80 18.91
CA GLU A 620 0.57 -22.02 18.11
C GLU A 620 -0.71 -22.73 18.60
N LEU A 621 -0.81 -23.01 19.89
CA LEU A 621 -1.97 -23.69 20.48
C LEU A 621 -3.23 -22.84 20.45
N ALA A 622 -3.12 -21.56 20.80
CA ALA A 622 -4.25 -20.64 20.80
C ALA A 622 -4.85 -20.48 19.38
N LEU A 623 -4.01 -20.35 18.35
CA LEU A 623 -4.45 -20.27 16.96
C LEU A 623 -4.96 -21.62 16.44
N GLY A 624 -4.37 -22.75 16.88
CA GLY A 624 -4.89 -24.08 16.59
C GLY A 624 -6.32 -24.26 17.12
N GLU A 625 -6.62 -23.75 18.32
CA GLU A 625 -7.99 -23.74 18.85
C GLU A 625 -8.93 -22.83 18.05
N MET A 626 -8.45 -21.69 17.55
CA MET A 626 -9.25 -20.84 16.65
C MET A 626 -9.54 -21.51 15.30
N GLU A 627 -8.58 -22.26 14.76
CA GLU A 627 -8.78 -23.08 13.55
C GLU A 627 -9.84 -24.18 13.80
N ARG A 628 -9.79 -24.85 14.95
CA ARG A 628 -10.78 -25.86 15.33
C ARG A 628 -12.19 -25.26 15.42
N ARG A 629 -12.33 -24.07 16.03
CA ARG A 629 -13.60 -23.33 16.14
C ARG A 629 -14.10 -22.87 14.77
N PHE A 630 -13.19 -22.39 13.92
CA PHE A 630 -13.49 -22.03 12.54
C PHE A 630 -14.07 -23.21 11.76
N THR A 631 -13.43 -24.37 11.85
CA THR A 631 -13.88 -25.61 11.20
C THR A 631 -15.25 -26.04 11.74
N HIS A 632 -15.48 -25.95 13.05
CA HIS A 632 -16.78 -26.23 13.65
C HIS A 632 -17.89 -25.26 13.21
N GLY A 633 -17.54 -23.99 12.96
CA GLY A 633 -18.46 -22.96 12.46
C GLY A 633 -18.89 -23.15 11.00
N GLY A 634 -18.21 -24.01 10.23
CA GLY A 634 -18.54 -24.32 8.83
C GLY A 634 -18.57 -23.08 7.94
N GLU A 635 -19.66 -22.88 7.20
CA GLU A 635 -19.83 -21.74 6.30
C GLU A 635 -19.83 -20.38 7.02
N ARG A 636 -20.18 -20.34 8.31
CA ARG A 636 -20.18 -19.10 9.10
C ARG A 636 -18.78 -18.67 9.51
N GLY A 637 -17.83 -19.61 9.58
CA GLY A 637 -16.47 -19.38 10.08
C GLY A 637 -16.46 -18.87 11.52
N LEU A 638 -15.52 -17.97 11.83
CA LEU A 638 -15.40 -17.35 13.15
C LEU A 638 -16.38 -16.17 13.33
N ASP A 639 -16.92 -16.05 14.55
CA ASP A 639 -17.65 -14.86 14.98
C ASP A 639 -16.69 -13.66 15.20
N LEU A 640 -17.23 -12.50 15.56
CA LEU A 640 -16.43 -11.29 15.75
C LEU A 640 -15.39 -11.41 16.88
N PRO A 641 -15.76 -11.81 18.12
CA PRO A 641 -14.79 -12.00 19.20
C PRO A 641 -13.62 -12.89 18.79
N HIS A 642 -13.89 -14.06 18.19
CA HIS A 642 -12.83 -14.97 17.76
C HIS A 642 -12.01 -14.39 16.59
N SER A 643 -12.64 -13.64 15.67
CA SER A 643 -11.92 -12.97 14.59
C SER A 643 -10.93 -11.92 15.11
N GLU A 644 -11.34 -11.09 16.08
CA GLU A 644 -10.45 -10.12 16.72
C GLU A 644 -9.38 -10.80 17.57
N ALA A 645 -9.72 -11.89 18.27
CA ALA A 645 -8.77 -12.70 19.03
C ALA A 645 -7.61 -13.19 18.15
N VAL A 646 -7.91 -13.76 16.98
CA VAL A 646 -6.88 -14.20 16.01
C VAL A 646 -6.00 -13.03 15.58
N ALA A 647 -6.59 -11.87 15.28
CA ALA A 647 -5.83 -10.68 14.87
C ALA A 647 -4.91 -10.15 15.98
N VAL A 648 -5.35 -10.19 17.24
CA VAL A 648 -4.51 -9.83 18.40
C VAL A 648 -3.38 -10.84 18.58
N MET A 649 -3.65 -12.14 18.46
CA MET A 649 -2.65 -13.21 18.60
C MET A 649 -1.57 -13.13 17.51
N ASP A 650 -1.94 -13.00 16.24
CA ASP A 650 -0.97 -12.83 15.13
C ASP A 650 -0.07 -11.62 15.37
N ARG A 651 -0.62 -10.52 15.89
CA ARG A 651 0.13 -9.29 16.20
C ARG A 651 1.10 -9.47 17.34
N LEU A 652 0.65 -10.02 18.46
CA LEU A 652 1.51 -10.28 19.62
C LEU A 652 2.58 -11.32 19.29
N GLY A 653 2.23 -12.33 18.49
CA GLY A 653 3.15 -13.30 17.91
C GLY A 653 4.18 -12.69 16.96
N GLY A 654 3.85 -11.65 16.19
CA GLY A 654 4.84 -10.90 15.43
C GLY A 654 5.76 -10.03 16.32
N TYR A 655 5.20 -9.47 17.40
CA TYR A 655 5.92 -8.59 18.32
C TYR A 655 6.99 -9.31 19.15
N ILE A 656 6.77 -10.57 19.56
CA ILE A 656 7.78 -11.36 20.30
C ILE A 656 9.15 -11.41 19.60
N PHE A 657 9.16 -11.57 18.27
CA PHE A 657 10.40 -11.67 17.49
C PHE A 657 10.96 -10.31 17.10
N THR A 658 10.08 -9.36 16.78
CA THR A 658 10.50 -8.09 16.18
C THR A 658 10.71 -6.97 17.18
N GLY A 659 9.98 -6.98 18.30
CA GLY A 659 9.89 -5.85 19.23
C GLY A 659 9.37 -4.55 18.60
N HIS A 660 8.75 -4.61 17.40
CA HIS A 660 8.42 -3.42 16.62
C HIS A 660 7.00 -2.92 16.93
N ASP A 661 6.87 -1.64 17.28
CA ASP A 661 5.61 -0.99 17.68
C ASP A 661 4.48 -1.08 16.63
N ARG A 662 4.80 -1.36 15.36
CA ARG A 662 3.82 -1.59 14.28
C ARG A 662 2.85 -2.73 14.59
N HIS A 663 3.30 -3.72 15.34
CA HIS A 663 2.46 -4.84 15.78
C HIS A 663 1.53 -4.43 16.93
N LEU A 664 1.72 -3.25 17.52
CA LEU A 664 1.00 -2.78 18.69
C LEU A 664 0.12 -1.56 18.38
N PRO A 665 -1.00 -1.72 17.63
CA PRO A 665 -1.94 -0.63 17.38
C PRO A 665 -2.56 -0.16 18.70
N LYS A 666 -1.99 0.94 19.24
CA LYS A 666 -2.30 1.47 20.58
C LYS A 666 -3.78 1.81 20.75
N THR A 667 -4.49 2.13 19.66
CA THR A 667 -5.94 2.38 19.65
C THR A 667 -6.74 1.20 20.19
N VAL A 668 -6.32 -0.04 19.93
CA VAL A 668 -7.03 -1.26 20.38
C VAL A 668 -6.31 -1.92 21.56
N LEU A 669 -4.99 -2.08 21.48
CA LEU A 669 -4.25 -2.83 22.49
C LEU A 669 -4.07 -2.11 23.83
N ARG A 670 -4.15 -0.77 23.87
CA ARG A 670 -4.08 -0.04 25.16
C ARG A 670 -5.38 -0.26 25.97
N PRO A 671 -6.59 -0.09 25.40
CA PRO A 671 -7.83 -0.45 26.08
C PRO A 671 -7.89 -1.90 26.57
N LEU A 672 -7.32 -2.85 25.82
CA LEU A 672 -7.20 -4.26 26.23
C LEU A 672 -6.22 -4.50 27.40
N GLY A 673 -5.56 -3.46 27.92
CA GLY A 673 -4.54 -3.55 28.97
C GLY A 673 -3.21 -4.17 28.51
N THR A 674 -3.10 -4.53 27.22
CA THR A 674 -1.94 -5.22 26.66
C THR A 674 -0.70 -4.35 26.68
N ILE A 675 -0.81 -3.07 26.30
CA ILE A 675 0.35 -2.16 26.24
C ILE A 675 0.97 -1.97 27.62
N ASP A 676 0.17 -1.72 28.65
CA ASP A 676 0.66 -1.51 30.01
C ASP A 676 1.22 -2.80 30.61
N SER A 677 0.59 -3.94 30.30
CA SER A 677 1.09 -5.26 30.71
C SER A 677 2.43 -5.61 30.06
N LEU A 678 2.64 -5.28 28.79
CA LEU A 678 3.92 -5.46 28.13
C LEU A 678 4.98 -4.53 28.73
N ARG A 679 4.64 -3.25 28.93
CA ARG A 679 5.56 -2.22 29.44
C ARG A 679 6.04 -2.49 30.86
N ASN A 680 5.14 -2.98 31.72
CA ASN A 680 5.42 -3.15 33.14
C ASN A 680 5.67 -4.62 33.52
N GLY A 681 4.86 -5.55 33.00
CA GLY A 681 4.86 -6.96 33.42
C GLY A 681 5.61 -7.91 32.50
N ALA A 682 6.05 -7.45 31.32
CA ALA A 682 6.60 -8.29 30.25
C ALA A 682 5.66 -9.44 29.83
N TRP A 683 4.35 -9.18 29.81
CA TRP A 683 3.34 -10.21 29.54
C TRP A 683 2.29 -9.76 28.51
N PRO A 684 1.95 -10.59 27.50
CA PRO A 684 0.97 -10.27 26.45
C PRO A 684 -0.48 -10.46 26.93
N TYR A 685 -0.91 -9.73 27.96
CA TYR A 685 -2.25 -9.81 28.52
C TYR A 685 -3.33 -9.25 27.59
N ILE A 686 -4.50 -9.89 27.58
CA ILE A 686 -5.72 -9.45 26.89
C ILE A 686 -6.86 -9.42 27.90
N ASP A 687 -7.45 -8.25 28.14
CA ASP A 687 -8.54 -8.10 29.12
C ASP A 687 -9.81 -8.87 28.72
N PRO A 688 -10.21 -9.94 29.45
CA PRO A 688 -11.43 -10.68 29.15
C PRO A 688 -12.70 -9.85 29.36
N ALA A 689 -12.65 -8.74 30.11
CA ALA A 689 -13.80 -7.85 30.27
C ALA A 689 -14.14 -7.07 28.98
N LEU A 690 -13.19 -6.96 28.05
CA LEU A 690 -13.39 -6.34 26.74
C LEU A 690 -13.43 -7.35 25.60
N LEU A 691 -12.60 -8.40 25.66
CA LEU A 691 -12.53 -9.48 24.67
C LEU A 691 -12.35 -10.82 25.39
N ASP A 692 -13.44 -11.55 25.64
CA ASP A 692 -13.38 -12.91 26.20
C ASP A 692 -13.22 -13.95 25.07
N MET A 693 -12.28 -14.88 25.23
CA MET A 693 -11.89 -15.90 24.25
C MET A 693 -12.12 -17.33 24.78
N ARG A 694 -12.62 -17.50 26.02
CA ARG A 694 -12.72 -18.80 26.72
C ARG A 694 -14.12 -19.39 26.50
N SER A 695 -14.20 -20.53 25.82
CA SER A 695 -15.46 -21.09 25.31
C SER A 695 -16.32 -21.86 26.32
N SER A 696 -17.03 -21.17 27.20
CA SER A 696 -18.13 -21.83 27.95
C SER A 696 -19.41 -21.00 28.10
N GLY A 697 -19.37 -19.68 27.86
CA GLY A 697 -20.55 -18.80 27.85
C GLY A 697 -20.81 -18.06 26.53
N GLY A 698 -20.05 -18.39 25.48
CA GLY A 698 -19.91 -17.57 24.26
C GLY A 698 -18.77 -16.56 24.42
N ALA A 699 -17.91 -16.45 23.42
CA ALA A 699 -16.91 -15.39 23.38
C ALA A 699 -17.65 -14.04 23.25
N VAL A 700 -17.22 -13.03 24.00
CA VAL A 700 -17.91 -11.72 24.03
C VAL A 700 -16.92 -10.61 23.77
N ILE A 701 -17.32 -9.70 22.89
CA ILE A 701 -16.66 -8.43 22.67
C ILE A 701 -17.54 -7.31 23.21
N HIS A 702 -17.02 -6.50 24.12
CA HIS A 702 -17.79 -5.43 24.75
C HIS A 702 -17.84 -4.18 23.85
N ILE A 703 -18.67 -4.22 22.79
CA ILE A 703 -18.78 -3.17 21.75
C ILE A 703 -19.06 -1.76 22.30
N GLY A 704 -19.72 -1.62 23.45
CA GLY A 704 -19.95 -0.32 24.09
C GLY A 704 -18.68 0.36 24.63
N LYS A 705 -17.66 -0.43 25.00
CA LYS A 705 -16.36 0.04 25.49
C LYS A 705 -15.24 -0.14 24.46
N TRP A 706 -15.56 -0.76 23.32
CA TRP A 706 -14.60 -1.00 22.25
C TRP A 706 -14.18 0.32 21.59
N PRO A 707 -12.91 0.48 21.20
CA PRO A 707 -12.41 1.71 20.57
C PRO A 707 -13.11 2.03 19.26
N ARG A 708 -13.35 3.33 19.02
CA ARG A 708 -14.09 3.83 17.86
C ARG A 708 -13.31 4.86 17.06
N THR A 709 -13.59 4.93 15.76
CA THR A 709 -13.04 5.92 14.86
C THR A 709 -13.54 7.32 15.22
N LYS A 710 -12.64 8.32 15.21
CA LYS A 710 -13.01 9.74 15.43
C LYS A 710 -14.06 10.20 14.41
N LYS A 711 -13.93 9.75 13.15
CA LYS A 711 -14.88 9.98 12.07
C LYS A 711 -15.91 8.84 12.03
N GLY A 712 -17.18 9.14 12.28
CA GLY A 712 -18.30 8.19 12.14
C GLY A 712 -18.53 7.22 13.31
N GLY A 713 -17.69 7.23 14.35
CA GLY A 713 -17.94 6.48 15.58
C GLY A 713 -17.97 4.94 15.42
N ARG A 714 -17.31 4.40 14.39
CA ARG A 714 -17.33 2.96 14.09
C ARG A 714 -16.28 2.20 14.92
N PRO A 715 -16.54 0.96 15.37
CA PRO A 715 -15.55 0.11 16.01
C PRO A 715 -14.28 -0.04 15.16
N VAL A 716 -13.11 0.12 15.79
CA VAL A 716 -11.82 -0.14 15.14
C VAL A 716 -11.52 -1.63 15.25
N LEU A 717 -11.60 -2.36 14.14
CA LEU A 717 -11.43 -3.82 14.10
C LEU A 717 -10.10 -4.20 13.46
N LEU A 718 -9.26 -4.95 14.19
CA LEU A 718 -7.93 -5.34 13.75
C LEU A 718 -7.96 -6.35 12.61
N HIS A 719 -8.89 -7.32 12.62
CA HIS A 719 -8.96 -8.33 11.58
C HIS A 719 -9.37 -7.72 10.23
N VAL A 720 -10.25 -6.71 10.23
CA VAL A 720 -10.62 -5.96 9.01
C VAL A 720 -9.42 -5.27 8.39
N GLY A 721 -8.54 -4.72 9.22
CA GLY A 721 -7.27 -4.13 8.78
C GLY A 721 -6.36 -5.15 8.08
N GLU A 722 -6.24 -6.36 8.62
CA GLU A 722 -5.47 -7.43 7.96
C GLU A 722 -6.12 -7.94 6.67
N LEU A 723 -7.45 -8.06 6.64
CA LEU A 723 -8.15 -8.45 5.40
C LEU A 723 -7.93 -7.44 4.28
N ARG A 724 -7.80 -6.14 4.60
CA ARG A 724 -7.45 -5.11 3.62
C ARG A 724 -6.08 -5.36 3.02
N PHE A 725 -5.09 -5.70 3.85
CA PHE A 725 -3.74 -6.03 3.39
C PHE A 725 -3.71 -7.28 2.51
N HIS A 726 -4.37 -8.36 2.93
CA HIS A 726 -4.32 -9.62 2.20
C HIS A 726 -5.24 -9.70 0.98
N TYR A 727 -6.39 -9.04 0.99
CA TYR A 727 -7.43 -9.23 -0.02
C TYR A 727 -7.91 -7.93 -0.68
N GLY A 728 -7.42 -6.77 -0.24
CA GLY A 728 -7.75 -5.46 -0.77
C GLY A 728 -9.00 -4.83 -0.17
N GLU A 729 -9.24 -3.57 -0.55
CA GLU A 729 -10.28 -2.70 0.04
C GLU A 729 -11.70 -3.27 -0.06
N ARG A 730 -12.00 -4.03 -1.12
CA ARG A 730 -13.35 -4.56 -1.33
C ARG A 730 -13.74 -5.54 -0.23
N ILE A 731 -12.88 -6.50 0.07
CA ILE A 731 -13.17 -7.58 1.03
C ILE A 731 -13.18 -7.03 2.46
N SER A 732 -12.27 -6.12 2.79
CA SER A 732 -12.29 -5.45 4.09
C SER A 732 -13.55 -4.60 4.28
N ALA A 733 -13.93 -3.79 3.28
CA ALA A 733 -15.12 -2.96 3.35
C ALA A 733 -16.41 -3.81 3.43
N ASN A 734 -16.48 -4.94 2.73
CA ASN A 734 -17.59 -5.88 2.84
C ASN A 734 -17.69 -6.43 4.26
N ARG A 735 -16.60 -6.98 4.80
CA ARG A 735 -16.54 -7.52 6.17
C ARG A 735 -16.92 -6.47 7.23
N GLU A 736 -16.38 -5.26 7.13
CA GLU A 736 -16.72 -4.15 8.04
C GLU A 736 -18.23 -3.86 8.03
N SER A 737 -18.84 -3.89 6.83
CA SER A 737 -20.27 -3.63 6.65
C SER A 737 -21.12 -4.73 7.24
N ASP A 738 -20.81 -5.99 6.92
CA ASP A 738 -21.50 -7.16 7.44
C ASP A 738 -21.54 -7.13 8.98
N LEU A 739 -20.39 -6.85 9.61
CA LEU A 739 -20.28 -6.76 11.06
C LEU A 739 -21.02 -5.57 11.66
N TRP A 740 -20.90 -4.40 11.03
CA TRP A 740 -21.63 -3.20 11.46
C TRP A 740 -23.14 -3.43 11.47
N PHE A 741 -23.68 -3.98 10.38
CA PHE A 741 -25.13 -4.22 10.27
C PHE A 741 -25.60 -5.39 11.13
N ALA A 742 -24.77 -6.42 11.34
CA ALA A 742 -25.08 -7.52 12.24
C ALA A 742 -25.14 -7.10 13.71
N GLN A 743 -24.34 -6.11 14.13
CA GLN A 743 -24.25 -5.71 15.55
C GLN A 743 -25.02 -4.44 15.91
N LEU A 744 -25.26 -3.53 14.96
CA LEU A 744 -25.83 -2.21 15.22
C LEU A 744 -27.04 -1.89 14.34
N GLY A 745 -27.35 -2.76 13.37
CA GLY A 745 -28.34 -2.47 12.32
C GLY A 745 -29.78 -2.30 12.81
N GLU A 746 -30.19 -2.94 13.91
CA GLU A 746 -31.57 -2.88 14.40
C GLU A 746 -31.94 -1.52 15.02
N THR A 747 -30.97 -0.79 15.58
CA THR A 747 -31.20 0.54 16.17
C THR A 747 -30.73 1.69 15.28
N ALA A 748 -29.78 1.44 14.36
CA ALA A 748 -29.17 2.45 13.51
C ALA A 748 -30.13 3.10 12.50
N PHE A 749 -31.22 2.43 12.13
CA PHE A 749 -32.20 2.92 11.13
C PHE A 749 -33.61 3.12 11.69
N SER A 750 -33.69 3.48 12.98
CA SER A 750 -34.95 3.76 13.68
C SER A 750 -35.66 5.06 13.22
N SER A 751 -35.07 5.84 12.30
CA SER A 751 -35.71 7.05 11.76
C SER A 751 -35.27 7.38 10.33
N VAL A 752 -36.14 8.07 9.59
CA VAL A 752 -35.87 8.58 8.23
C VAL A 752 -34.66 9.52 8.21
N MET A 753 -34.42 10.26 9.30
CA MET A 753 -33.23 11.12 9.43
C MET A 753 -31.93 10.32 9.47
N ALA A 754 -31.91 9.20 10.22
CA ALA A 754 -30.74 8.33 10.29
C ALA A 754 -30.45 7.66 8.95
N VAL A 755 -31.49 7.20 8.26
CA VAL A 755 -31.38 6.67 6.88
C VAL A 755 -30.87 7.74 5.92
N THR A 756 -31.36 8.98 6.02
CA THR A 756 -30.92 10.10 5.18
C THR A 756 -29.43 10.40 5.38
N GLY A 757 -28.97 10.48 6.64
CA GLY A 757 -27.55 10.69 6.93
C GLY A 757 -26.65 9.56 6.39
N PHE A 758 -27.10 8.31 6.51
CA PHE A 758 -26.37 7.17 5.97
C PHE A 758 -26.32 7.15 4.44
N VAL A 759 -27.44 7.41 3.76
CA VAL A 759 -27.49 7.40 2.29
C VAL A 759 -26.69 8.57 1.72
N ASP A 760 -26.72 9.74 2.37
CA ASP A 760 -25.87 10.89 2.05
C ASP A 760 -24.38 10.53 2.10
N GLU A 761 -23.92 9.94 3.21
CA GLU A 761 -22.54 9.46 3.36
C GLU A 761 -22.21 8.38 2.31
N LEU A 762 -23.10 7.42 2.08
CA LEU A 762 -22.88 6.34 1.11
C LEU A 762 -22.74 6.87 -0.33
N VAL A 763 -23.57 7.84 -0.72
CA VAL A 763 -23.51 8.45 -2.05
C VAL A 763 -22.23 9.23 -2.21
N ARG A 764 -21.91 10.11 -1.25
CA ARG A 764 -20.76 11.01 -1.32
C ARG A 764 -19.42 10.30 -1.18
N ASP A 765 -19.29 9.42 -0.19
CA ASP A 765 -18.00 8.87 0.22
C ASP A 765 -17.67 7.54 -0.49
N LEU A 766 -18.67 6.84 -1.07
CA LEU A 766 -18.44 5.55 -1.74
C LEU A 766 -18.95 5.51 -3.18
N TRP A 767 -20.24 5.78 -3.41
CA TRP A 767 -20.83 5.62 -4.73
C TRP A 767 -20.17 6.56 -5.75
N VAL A 768 -20.18 7.88 -5.50
CA VAL A 768 -19.60 8.87 -6.42
C VAL A 768 -18.12 8.56 -6.74
N PRO A 769 -17.22 8.33 -5.75
CA PRO A 769 -15.84 7.97 -6.03
C PRO A 769 -15.67 6.66 -6.82
N GLN A 770 -16.41 5.60 -6.46
CA GLN A 770 -16.29 4.29 -7.14
C GLN A 770 -16.83 4.33 -8.57
N THR A 771 -17.89 5.10 -8.82
CA THR A 771 -18.43 5.29 -10.19
C THR A 771 -17.51 6.15 -11.04
N LYS A 772 -16.88 7.20 -10.47
CA LYS A 772 -15.81 7.95 -11.15
C LYS A 772 -14.67 7.04 -11.58
N SER A 773 -14.14 6.24 -10.64
CA SER A 773 -13.07 5.29 -10.92
C SER A 773 -13.43 4.31 -12.04
N PHE A 774 -14.66 3.77 -12.03
CA PHE A 774 -15.16 2.92 -13.10
C PHE A 774 -15.17 3.63 -14.46
N ILE A 775 -15.74 4.83 -14.55
CA ILE A 775 -15.82 5.59 -15.81
C ILE A 775 -14.42 5.93 -16.32
N THR A 776 -13.54 6.43 -15.47
CA THR A 776 -12.13 6.71 -15.80
C THR A 776 -11.44 5.46 -16.35
N GLN A 777 -11.55 4.32 -15.67
CA GLN A 777 -10.90 3.09 -16.09
C GLN A 777 -11.44 2.62 -17.45
N GLN A 778 -12.75 2.69 -17.68
CA GLN A 778 -13.34 2.32 -18.97
C GLN A 778 -12.97 3.30 -20.10
N LEU A 779 -12.86 4.60 -19.82
CA LEU A 779 -12.42 5.59 -20.80
C LEU A 779 -10.95 5.39 -21.17
N ARG A 780 -10.07 5.26 -20.17
CA ARG A 780 -8.65 4.97 -20.38
C ARG A 780 -8.44 3.66 -21.13
N ARG A 781 -9.15 2.59 -20.77
CA ARG A 781 -9.04 1.31 -21.49
C ARG A 781 -9.40 1.48 -22.97
N ARG A 782 -10.53 2.11 -23.27
CA ARG A 782 -10.99 2.34 -24.67
C ARG A 782 -10.09 3.27 -25.47
N LEU A 783 -9.45 4.23 -24.81
CA LEU A 783 -8.46 5.11 -25.42
C LEU A 783 -7.21 4.32 -25.86
N HIS A 784 -6.84 3.29 -25.09
CA HIS A 784 -5.65 2.46 -25.30
C HIS A 784 -5.93 1.11 -26.00
N GLU A 785 -7.18 0.79 -26.33
CA GLU A 785 -7.55 -0.42 -27.08
C GLU A 785 -7.05 -0.28 -28.54
N GLY A 786 -6.17 -1.21 -28.97
CA GLY A 786 -5.64 -1.26 -30.33
C GLY A 786 -6.66 -1.77 -31.35
N GLY A 787 -6.80 -1.07 -32.49
CA GLY A 787 -7.66 -1.47 -33.62
C GLY A 787 -8.17 -0.28 -34.43
N GLU A 788 -7.89 -0.23 -35.74
CA GLU A 788 -8.36 0.82 -36.66
C GLU A 788 -9.89 0.83 -36.75
N THR A 789 -10.53 1.93 -36.33
CA THR A 789 -11.95 2.17 -36.64
C THR A 789 -12.13 3.12 -37.83
N ASP A 790 -11.11 3.91 -38.20
CA ASP A 790 -11.16 4.89 -39.30
C ASP A 790 -9.81 5.11 -40.02
N GLY A 791 -8.87 4.15 -39.97
CA GLY A 791 -7.60 4.24 -40.71
C GLY A 791 -6.62 5.34 -40.28
N ARG A 792 -6.83 5.99 -39.12
CA ARG A 792 -5.87 6.93 -38.51
C ARG A 792 -5.48 6.48 -37.09
N PRO A 793 -4.19 6.29 -36.80
CA PRO A 793 -3.74 6.03 -35.44
C PRO A 793 -3.99 7.24 -34.55
N ILE A 794 -4.51 7.01 -33.34
CA ILE A 794 -4.65 8.05 -32.32
C ILE A 794 -3.23 8.49 -31.93
N THR A 795 -2.90 9.77 -32.13
CA THR A 795 -1.59 10.31 -31.79
C THR A 795 -1.40 10.40 -30.28
N SER A 796 -0.15 10.43 -29.82
CA SER A 796 0.20 10.66 -28.41
C SER A 796 -0.42 11.96 -27.86
N ASP A 797 -0.55 12.99 -28.69
CA ASP A 797 -1.15 14.28 -28.30
C ASP A 797 -2.66 14.17 -28.03
N ILE A 798 -3.38 13.39 -28.84
CA ILE A 798 -4.81 13.13 -28.62
C ILE A 798 -5.01 12.31 -27.36
N ILE A 799 -4.15 11.31 -27.11
CA ILE A 799 -4.18 10.52 -25.88
C ILE A 799 -3.98 11.44 -24.67
N ARG A 800 -2.97 12.31 -24.72
CA ARG A 800 -2.68 13.28 -23.65
C ARG A 800 -3.86 14.22 -23.41
N GLN A 801 -4.45 14.79 -24.48
CA GLN A 801 -5.60 15.67 -24.38
C GLN A 801 -6.81 14.98 -23.73
N CYS A 802 -7.14 13.77 -24.18
CA CYS A 802 -8.21 12.97 -23.60
C CYS A 802 -7.92 12.61 -22.14
N GLN A 803 -6.67 12.27 -21.80
CA GLN A 803 -6.26 11.97 -20.43
C GLN A 803 -6.43 13.17 -19.49
N THR A 804 -6.02 14.36 -19.92
CA THR A 804 -6.21 15.61 -19.15
C THR A 804 -7.70 15.87 -18.88
N ALA A 805 -8.58 15.64 -19.86
CA ALA A 805 -10.02 15.81 -19.67
C ALA A 805 -10.61 14.78 -18.69
N ILE A 806 -10.15 13.52 -18.76
CA ILE A 806 -10.57 12.45 -17.85
C ILE A 806 -10.12 12.75 -16.40
N GLU A 807 -8.89 13.23 -16.22
CA GLU A 807 -8.33 13.59 -14.92
C GLU A 807 -9.04 14.79 -14.30
N ALA A 808 -9.22 15.87 -15.08
CA ALA A 808 -9.96 17.04 -14.65
C ALA A 808 -11.40 16.70 -14.22
N TRP A 809 -12.07 15.79 -14.94
CA TRP A 809 -13.41 15.31 -14.57
C TRP A 809 -13.40 14.43 -13.32
N GLN A 810 -12.40 13.54 -13.17
CA GLN A 810 -12.28 12.67 -11.99
C GLN A 810 -12.11 13.50 -10.70
N ASP A 811 -11.31 14.57 -10.76
CA ASP A 811 -11.03 15.45 -9.62
C ASP A 811 -12.15 16.47 -9.35
N ALA A 812 -13.02 16.72 -10.32
CA ALA A 812 -14.11 17.68 -10.22
C ALA A 812 -15.17 17.29 -9.17
N LYS A 813 -15.51 18.18 -8.24
CA LYS A 813 -16.59 17.94 -7.26
C LYS A 813 -17.98 17.85 -7.91
N ASP A 814 -18.17 18.51 -9.06
CA ASP A 814 -19.42 18.58 -9.83
C ASP A 814 -19.49 17.55 -10.97
N ALA A 815 -18.69 16.47 -10.93
CA ALA A 815 -18.50 15.52 -12.04
C ALA A 815 -19.79 14.94 -12.66
N PHE A 816 -20.84 14.75 -11.86
CA PHE A 816 -22.14 14.20 -12.32
C PHE A 816 -23.18 15.26 -12.68
N THR A 817 -22.77 16.51 -12.87
CA THR A 817 -23.61 17.58 -13.45
C THR A 817 -23.54 17.57 -14.98
N ASN A 818 -24.54 18.14 -15.64
CA ASN A 818 -24.57 18.32 -17.09
C ASN A 818 -23.42 19.22 -17.56
N VAL A 819 -23.07 20.25 -16.79
CA VAL A 819 -21.94 21.12 -17.11
C VAL A 819 -20.62 20.32 -17.13
N ALA A 820 -20.39 19.46 -16.14
CA ALA A 820 -19.20 18.61 -16.12
C ALA A 820 -19.22 17.54 -17.23
N LEU A 821 -20.40 17.02 -17.58
CA LEU A 821 -20.55 16.10 -18.72
C LEU A 821 -20.14 16.78 -20.04
N VAL A 822 -20.62 17.99 -20.30
CA VAL A 822 -20.28 18.76 -21.51
C VAL A 822 -18.78 19.05 -21.58
N ARG A 823 -18.15 19.41 -20.44
CA ARG A 823 -16.69 19.59 -20.37
C ARG A 823 -15.95 18.29 -20.71
N LEU A 824 -16.40 17.16 -20.16
CA LEU A 824 -15.80 15.85 -20.40
C LEU A 824 -15.97 15.42 -21.87
N THR A 825 -17.17 15.48 -22.43
CA THR A 825 -17.43 15.09 -23.82
C THR A 825 -16.64 15.94 -24.81
N LYS A 826 -16.59 17.26 -24.59
CA LYS A 826 -15.76 18.18 -25.39
C LYS A 826 -14.27 17.81 -25.33
N GLY A 827 -13.76 17.48 -24.14
CA GLY A 827 -12.38 17.05 -23.96
C GLY A 827 -12.06 15.69 -24.60
N LEU A 828 -13.07 14.88 -24.89
CA LEU A 828 -12.94 13.56 -25.52
C LEU A 828 -13.18 13.56 -27.04
N GLU A 829 -13.61 14.68 -27.64
CA GLU A 829 -13.93 14.78 -29.08
C GLU A 829 -12.80 14.26 -29.97
N ALA A 830 -11.56 14.61 -29.65
CA ALA A 830 -10.38 14.19 -30.40
C ALA A 830 -10.16 12.65 -30.39
N GLY A 831 -10.63 11.94 -29.36
CA GLY A 831 -10.57 10.49 -29.26
C GLY A 831 -11.64 9.74 -30.07
N GLY A 832 -12.57 10.48 -30.69
CA GLY A 832 -13.57 9.94 -31.61
C GLY A 832 -14.55 8.93 -31.00
N SER A 833 -15.05 8.03 -31.85
CA SER A 833 -16.10 7.06 -31.51
C SER A 833 -15.72 6.06 -30.40
N ARG A 834 -14.42 5.88 -30.11
CA ARG A 834 -13.93 4.96 -29.06
C ARG A 834 -14.31 5.41 -27.66
N VAL A 835 -14.15 6.71 -27.40
CA VAL A 835 -14.40 7.35 -26.10
C VAL A 835 -15.72 8.11 -26.06
N ALA A 836 -16.46 8.15 -27.17
CA ALA A 836 -17.77 8.76 -27.26
C ALA A 836 -18.72 8.28 -26.15
N ILE A 837 -19.48 9.24 -25.62
CA ILE A 837 -20.51 9.06 -24.61
C ILE A 837 -21.81 9.54 -25.25
N THR A 838 -22.79 8.65 -25.35
CA THR A 838 -24.09 8.92 -25.95
C THR A 838 -25.19 8.89 -24.90
N GLU A 839 -26.13 9.83 -25.00
CA GLU A 839 -27.33 9.78 -24.18
C GLU A 839 -28.23 8.64 -24.64
N SER A 840 -28.67 7.81 -23.69
CA SER A 840 -29.45 6.61 -24.00
C SER A 840 -30.91 6.71 -23.56
N THR A 841 -31.17 7.34 -22.42
CA THR A 841 -32.53 7.50 -21.87
C THR A 841 -32.59 8.63 -20.85
N THR A 842 -33.68 9.38 -20.83
CA THR A 842 -34.03 10.32 -19.75
C THR A 842 -34.97 9.64 -18.74
N ARG A 843 -34.75 9.83 -17.44
CA ARG A 843 -35.55 9.25 -16.35
C ARG A 843 -35.72 10.26 -15.21
N THR A 844 -36.78 10.12 -14.41
CA THR A 844 -36.86 10.92 -13.17
C THR A 844 -35.89 10.37 -12.11
N ARG A 845 -35.39 11.23 -11.21
CA ARG A 845 -34.57 10.78 -10.06
C ARG A 845 -35.28 9.74 -9.21
N HIS A 846 -36.61 9.89 -9.06
CA HIS A 846 -37.41 8.97 -8.26
C HIS A 846 -37.53 7.59 -8.92
N ASP A 847 -37.83 7.52 -10.21
CA ASP A 847 -37.92 6.25 -10.93
C ASP A 847 -36.60 5.49 -10.91
N PHE A 848 -35.49 6.21 -11.09
CA PHE A 848 -34.15 5.66 -10.96
C PHE A 848 -33.91 5.11 -9.54
N ALA A 849 -34.24 5.87 -8.50
CA ALA A 849 -34.08 5.44 -7.11
C ALA A 849 -34.92 4.18 -6.79
N VAL A 850 -36.18 4.12 -7.25
CA VAL A 850 -37.05 2.96 -7.06
C VAL A 850 -36.48 1.72 -7.74
N GLU A 851 -36.00 1.83 -8.97
CA GLU A 851 -35.41 0.72 -9.70
C GLU A 851 -34.12 0.23 -9.03
N LEU A 852 -33.25 1.16 -8.62
CA LEU A 852 -32.01 0.80 -7.93
C LEU A 852 -32.29 0.10 -6.60
N ILE A 853 -33.15 0.67 -5.75
CA ILE A 853 -33.50 0.06 -4.45
C ILE A 853 -34.07 -1.34 -4.66
N ARG A 854 -34.90 -1.54 -5.69
CA ARG A 854 -35.40 -2.88 -6.04
C ARG A 854 -34.27 -3.82 -6.47
N ALA A 855 -33.37 -3.39 -7.34
CA ALA A 855 -32.27 -4.21 -7.85
C ALA A 855 -31.28 -4.61 -6.73
N ILE A 856 -30.96 -3.67 -5.84
CA ILE A 856 -30.07 -3.90 -4.69
C ILE A 856 -30.74 -4.77 -3.63
N ALA A 857 -32.00 -4.48 -3.24
CA ALA A 857 -32.71 -5.25 -2.22
C ALA A 857 -32.93 -6.72 -2.65
N THR A 858 -33.17 -6.97 -3.94
CA THR A 858 -33.37 -8.33 -4.46
C THR A 858 -32.08 -9.02 -4.92
N ASN A 859 -30.96 -8.29 -4.96
CA ASN A 859 -29.68 -8.70 -5.53
C ASN A 859 -29.79 -9.14 -7.01
N LYS A 860 -30.90 -8.82 -7.69
CA LYS A 860 -31.17 -9.15 -9.10
C LYS A 860 -31.04 -7.87 -9.95
N GLY A 861 -30.18 -7.91 -10.96
CA GLY A 861 -29.97 -6.76 -11.85
C GLY A 861 -29.03 -5.67 -11.30
N LYS A 862 -28.35 -5.89 -10.18
CA LYS A 862 -27.37 -4.93 -9.60
C LYS A 862 -26.20 -4.60 -10.54
N ASP A 863 -25.85 -5.52 -11.43
CA ASP A 863 -24.76 -5.36 -12.41
C ASP A 863 -25.06 -4.27 -13.44
N ALA A 864 -26.32 -3.86 -13.57
CA ALA A 864 -26.72 -2.73 -14.40
C ALA A 864 -26.38 -1.36 -13.77
N PHE A 865 -26.13 -1.32 -12.45
CA PHE A 865 -25.93 -0.09 -11.68
C PHE A 865 -24.54 0.04 -11.06
N SER A 866 -23.83 -1.08 -10.89
CA SER A 866 -22.58 -1.12 -10.14
C SER A 866 -21.52 -1.96 -10.85
N SER A 867 -20.26 -1.58 -10.68
CA SER A 867 -19.13 -2.38 -11.16
C SER A 867 -18.87 -3.55 -10.20
N LYS A 868 -18.22 -4.61 -10.69
CA LYS A 868 -17.86 -5.79 -9.86
C LYS A 868 -16.94 -5.46 -8.67
N ASN A 869 -16.27 -4.30 -8.70
CA ASN A 869 -15.32 -3.88 -7.67
C ASN A 869 -15.95 -2.90 -6.66
N ALA A 870 -17.20 -2.49 -6.87
CA ALA A 870 -17.88 -1.55 -5.98
C ALA A 870 -18.32 -2.23 -4.67
N SER A 871 -18.13 -1.55 -3.54
CA SER A 871 -18.54 -2.02 -2.20
C SER A 871 -19.83 -1.36 -1.70
N TRP A 872 -20.21 -0.21 -2.25
CA TRP A 872 -21.47 0.47 -1.88
C TRP A 872 -22.74 -0.38 -2.09
N PRO A 873 -22.86 -1.28 -3.11
CA PRO A 873 -24.09 -2.05 -3.32
C PRO A 873 -24.40 -2.98 -2.14
N LEU A 874 -23.37 -3.64 -1.60
CA LEU A 874 -23.53 -4.53 -0.44
C LEU A 874 -23.91 -3.73 0.82
N LYS A 875 -23.25 -2.59 1.05
CA LYS A 875 -23.58 -1.69 2.16
C LYS A 875 -25.04 -1.23 2.11
N LEU A 876 -25.53 -0.83 0.94
CA LEU A 876 -26.91 -0.43 0.76
C LEU A 876 -27.87 -1.61 0.92
N HIS A 877 -27.53 -2.79 0.41
CA HIS A 877 -28.33 -4.01 0.58
C HIS A 877 -28.54 -4.36 2.06
N LEU A 878 -27.44 -4.39 2.82
CA LEU A 878 -27.48 -4.68 4.25
C LEU A 878 -28.25 -3.62 5.03
N ALA A 879 -28.07 -2.34 4.69
CA ALA A 879 -28.80 -1.24 5.30
C ALA A 879 -30.32 -1.35 5.08
N ILE A 880 -30.76 -1.67 3.86
CA ILE A 880 -32.17 -1.91 3.53
C ILE A 880 -32.71 -3.12 4.32
N ALA A 881 -31.94 -4.21 4.37
CA ALA A 881 -32.33 -5.41 5.09
C ALA A 881 -32.47 -5.16 6.61
N SER A 882 -31.57 -4.38 7.21
CA SER A 882 -31.65 -3.98 8.62
C SER A 882 -32.79 -3.00 8.90
N GLY A 883 -32.98 -1.99 8.04
CA GLY A 883 -34.07 -1.01 8.20
C GLY A 883 -35.47 -1.61 8.08
N HIS A 884 -35.63 -2.73 7.38
CA HIS A 884 -36.89 -3.50 7.34
C HIS A 884 -37.18 -4.30 8.61
N LYS A 885 -36.16 -4.62 9.42
CA LYS A 885 -36.31 -5.42 10.65
C LYS A 885 -36.55 -4.56 11.91
N ALA A 886 -36.30 -3.26 11.84
CA ALA A 886 -36.53 -2.33 12.95
C ALA A 886 -38.03 -2.10 13.20
N ASP A 887 -38.43 -1.90 14.46
CA ASP A 887 -39.81 -1.53 14.83
C ASP A 887 -40.19 -0.18 14.17
N GLY A 888 -41.30 -0.15 13.42
CA GLY A 888 -41.67 1.00 12.59
C GLY A 888 -40.84 1.16 11.32
N GLY A 889 -40.23 0.07 10.84
CA GLY A 889 -39.23 0.03 9.77
C GLY A 889 -39.60 0.74 8.47
N ILE A 890 -38.56 1.27 7.83
CA ILE A 890 -38.68 2.17 6.67
C ILE A 890 -38.99 1.38 5.40
N GLY A 891 -40.08 1.74 4.73
CA GLY A 891 -40.57 1.07 3.53
C GLY A 891 -39.70 1.33 2.30
N ARG A 892 -39.83 0.48 1.27
CA ARG A 892 -39.07 0.65 0.01
C ARG A 892 -39.30 2.01 -0.66
N SER A 893 -40.52 2.55 -0.55
CA SER A 893 -40.86 3.87 -1.09
C SER A 893 -40.13 5.00 -0.35
N GLU A 894 -39.94 4.88 0.96
CA GLU A 894 -39.23 5.88 1.77
C GLU A 894 -37.73 5.83 1.50
N TRP A 895 -37.14 4.64 1.36
CA TRP A 895 -35.76 4.48 0.88
C TRP A 895 -35.54 5.13 -0.49
N ALA A 896 -36.48 4.95 -1.41
CA ALA A 896 -36.41 5.60 -2.73
C ALA A 896 -36.53 7.13 -2.63
N SER A 897 -37.41 7.65 -1.76
CA SER A 897 -37.53 9.09 -1.49
C SER A 897 -36.27 9.68 -0.87
N VAL A 898 -35.67 9.01 0.10
CA VAL A 898 -34.40 9.43 0.72
C VAL A 898 -33.28 9.45 -0.32
N LEU A 899 -33.12 8.38 -1.10
CA LEU A 899 -32.12 8.33 -2.15
C LEU A 899 -32.35 9.44 -3.19
N THR A 900 -33.60 9.70 -3.58
CA THR A 900 -33.96 10.80 -4.48
C THR A 900 -33.46 12.15 -3.93
N ALA A 901 -33.68 12.42 -2.64
CA ALA A 901 -33.23 13.64 -1.98
C ALA A 901 -31.70 13.74 -1.88
N CYS A 902 -31.00 12.64 -1.62
CA CYS A 902 -29.54 12.60 -1.60
C CYS A 902 -28.94 12.82 -3.00
N LEU A 903 -29.49 12.20 -4.06
CA LEU A 903 -29.07 12.44 -5.45
C LEU A 903 -29.24 13.92 -5.85
N LEU A 904 -30.28 14.58 -5.35
CA LEU A 904 -30.51 16.01 -5.59
C LEU A 904 -29.53 16.89 -4.80
N THR A 905 -29.29 16.56 -3.53
CA THR A 905 -28.33 17.26 -2.65
C THR A 905 -26.91 17.22 -3.23
N GLU A 906 -26.51 16.05 -3.74
CA GLU A 906 -25.20 15.83 -4.39
C GLU A 906 -25.16 16.29 -5.86
N ARG A 907 -26.21 16.97 -6.35
CA ARG A 907 -26.33 17.52 -7.72
C ARG A 907 -26.05 16.50 -8.83
N ILE A 908 -26.53 15.26 -8.65
CA ILE A 908 -26.39 14.21 -9.65
C ILE A 908 -27.48 14.40 -10.71
N GLU A 909 -27.06 14.71 -11.93
CA GLU A 909 -27.91 15.00 -13.10
C GLU A 909 -27.77 13.93 -14.19
N TRP A 910 -26.69 13.15 -14.19
CA TRP A 910 -26.53 12.02 -15.10
C TRP A 910 -25.73 10.89 -14.45
N LEU A 911 -25.90 9.67 -14.98
CA LEU A 911 -25.22 8.47 -14.51
C LEU A 911 -24.87 7.54 -15.69
N PRO A 912 -23.88 6.64 -15.54
CA PRO A 912 -23.65 5.59 -16.52
C PRO A 912 -24.87 4.68 -16.66
N GLY A 913 -25.21 4.34 -17.90
CA GLY A 913 -26.31 3.44 -18.25
C GLY A 913 -25.88 1.97 -18.27
N SER A 914 -26.75 1.12 -18.80
CA SER A 914 -26.47 -0.32 -18.95
C SER A 914 -26.77 -0.84 -20.35
N ILE A 915 -26.00 -1.82 -20.80
CA ILE A 915 -26.24 -2.57 -22.04
C ILE A 915 -26.28 -4.05 -21.68
N ARG A 916 -27.35 -4.75 -22.09
CA ARG A 916 -27.58 -6.17 -21.75
C ARG A 916 -27.46 -6.46 -20.25
N GLY A 917 -27.93 -5.54 -19.42
CA GLY A 917 -27.92 -5.65 -17.95
C GLY A 917 -26.54 -5.46 -17.30
N ARG A 918 -25.55 -4.92 -18.02
CA ARG A 918 -24.22 -4.58 -17.48
C ARG A 918 -23.95 -3.08 -17.60
N LEU A 919 -23.41 -2.49 -16.53
CA LEU A 919 -22.99 -1.10 -16.46
C LEU A 919 -21.99 -0.76 -17.59
N THR A 920 -22.17 0.40 -18.23
CA THR A 920 -21.30 0.89 -19.31
C THR A 920 -21.04 2.39 -19.18
N SER A 921 -19.91 2.85 -19.70
CA SER A 921 -19.59 4.28 -19.85
C SER A 921 -19.89 4.83 -21.25
N ARG A 922 -20.37 3.99 -22.18
CA ARG A 922 -20.77 4.43 -23.53
C ARG A 922 -22.12 5.15 -23.52
N ASN A 923 -23.04 4.64 -22.70
CA ASN A 923 -24.39 5.16 -22.62
C ASN A 923 -24.58 5.82 -21.26
N ILE A 924 -25.29 6.94 -21.22
CA ILE A 924 -25.67 7.60 -19.97
C ILE A 924 -27.19 7.68 -19.84
N ILE A 925 -27.62 7.81 -18.59
CA ILE A 925 -28.99 8.10 -18.18
C ILE A 925 -29.00 9.55 -17.69
N HIS A 926 -29.85 10.37 -18.29
CA HIS A 926 -30.10 11.73 -17.80
C HIS A 926 -31.21 11.71 -16.74
N LEU A 927 -31.01 12.40 -15.63
CA LEU A 927 -31.94 12.46 -14.50
C LEU A 927 -32.67 13.80 -14.47
N SER A 928 -33.98 13.76 -14.73
CA SER A 928 -34.90 14.90 -14.71
C SER A 928 -35.81 14.93 -13.48
N GLY A 929 -36.51 16.05 -13.30
CA GLY A 929 -37.50 16.24 -12.23
C GLY A 929 -36.98 17.06 -11.05
N ALA A 930 -37.73 18.12 -10.71
CA ALA A 930 -37.62 18.82 -9.45
C ALA A 930 -38.63 18.21 -8.47
N THR A 931 -38.15 17.59 -7.40
CA THR A 931 -38.97 17.31 -6.22
C THR A 931 -38.49 18.18 -5.08
N ALA A 932 -39.46 18.74 -4.36
CA ALA A 932 -39.25 19.68 -3.26
C ALA A 932 -38.30 19.08 -2.22
N VAL A 933 -37.15 19.72 -2.04
CA VAL A 933 -36.28 19.48 -0.89
C VAL A 933 -37.05 19.92 0.35
N LEU A 934 -37.43 18.97 1.21
CA LEU A 934 -37.80 19.31 2.58
C LEU A 934 -36.53 19.76 3.32
N PRO A 935 -36.45 21.01 3.79
CA PRO A 935 -35.28 21.48 4.51
C PRO A 935 -35.05 20.69 5.80
N LYS A 936 -33.77 20.49 6.14
CA LYS A 936 -33.33 19.84 7.37
C LYS A 936 -33.77 20.67 8.59
N MET A 937 -34.81 20.22 9.29
CA MET A 937 -35.33 20.90 10.47
C MET A 937 -34.37 20.71 11.65
N SER A 938 -33.99 21.82 12.29
CA SER A 938 -32.95 21.84 13.34
C SER A 938 -33.51 21.68 14.76
N GLY A 939 -34.84 21.58 14.94
CA GLY A 939 -35.51 21.59 16.24
C GLY A 939 -36.18 20.26 16.63
N PRO A 940 -36.16 19.85 17.91
CA PRO A 940 -36.91 18.69 18.39
C PRO A 940 -38.43 18.89 18.24
N PRO A 941 -39.22 17.80 18.11
CA PRO A 941 -40.68 17.86 17.96
C PRO A 941 -41.33 18.66 19.08
N GLY A 942 -42.23 19.59 18.75
CA GLY A 942 -42.93 20.45 19.72
C GLY A 942 -42.19 21.71 20.16
N SER A 943 -40.96 21.95 19.69
CA SER A 943 -40.24 23.19 19.99
C SER A 943 -40.78 24.38 19.20
N LEU A 944 -40.83 25.55 19.84
CA LEU A 944 -41.17 26.84 19.22
C LEU A 944 -40.31 27.13 17.97
N ARG A 945 -39.04 26.71 17.98
CA ARG A 945 -38.13 26.84 16.84
C ARG A 945 -38.58 25.99 15.64
N ARG A 946 -39.11 24.79 15.88
CA ARG A 946 -39.67 23.92 14.84
C ARG A 946 -41.01 24.46 14.34
N ALA A 947 -41.89 24.92 15.23
CA ALA A 947 -43.17 25.53 14.85
C ALA A 947 -42.98 26.83 14.02
N ALA A 948 -41.98 27.64 14.36
CA ALA A 948 -41.60 28.82 13.56
C ALA A 948 -41.07 28.42 12.17
N GLN A 949 -40.21 27.40 12.11
CA GLN A 949 -39.73 26.85 10.84
C GLN A 949 -40.85 26.21 10.00
N GLU A 950 -41.85 25.56 10.61
CA GLU A 950 -43.04 25.00 9.95
C GLU A 950 -43.94 26.11 9.39
N ALA A 951 -44.12 27.20 10.13
CA ALA A 951 -44.88 28.36 9.68
C ALA A 951 -44.18 29.12 8.55
N GLU A 952 -42.85 29.24 8.62
CA GLU A 952 -42.02 29.87 7.59
C GLU A 952 -41.99 29.02 6.31
N LEU A 953 -41.89 27.68 6.42
CA LEU A 953 -42.04 26.74 5.30
C LEU A 953 -43.44 26.81 4.67
N ALA A 954 -44.50 26.92 5.47
CA ALA A 954 -45.86 27.07 4.95
C ALA A 954 -46.05 28.41 4.22
N TYR A 955 -45.42 29.48 4.72
CA TYR A 955 -45.41 30.79 4.08
C TYR A 955 -44.59 30.79 2.78
N GLU A 956 -43.41 30.17 2.78
CA GLU A 956 -42.57 30.00 1.59
C GLU A 956 -43.22 29.06 0.56
N GLU A 957 -43.92 28.00 0.97
CA GLU A 957 -44.73 27.17 0.07
C GLU A 957 -45.88 27.95 -0.55
N ALA A 958 -46.57 28.78 0.23
CA ALA A 958 -47.63 29.64 -0.28
C ALA A 958 -47.07 30.72 -1.24
N ALA A 959 -45.89 31.27 -0.95
CA ALA A 959 -45.18 32.20 -1.81
C ALA A 959 -44.65 31.51 -3.08
N ARG A 960 -44.10 30.30 -2.98
CA ARG A 960 -43.70 29.46 -4.12
C ARG A 960 -44.89 29.07 -4.97
N ARG A 961 -46.03 28.71 -4.39
CA ARG A 961 -47.27 28.42 -5.15
C ARG A 961 -47.75 29.66 -5.90
N ARG A 962 -47.70 30.85 -5.28
CA ARG A 962 -48.00 32.12 -5.97
C ARG A 962 -46.97 32.44 -7.06
N ALA A 963 -45.69 32.19 -6.83
CA ALA A 963 -44.63 32.39 -7.83
C ALA A 963 -44.68 31.35 -8.96
N HIS A 964 -45.05 30.09 -8.69
CA HIS A 964 -45.27 29.04 -9.69
C HIS A 964 -46.50 29.33 -10.55
N GLN A 965 -47.58 29.84 -9.95
CA GLN A 965 -48.77 30.30 -10.68
C GLN A 965 -48.49 31.56 -11.52
N ALA A 966 -47.54 32.40 -11.10
CA ALA A 966 -47.13 33.60 -11.85
C ALA A 966 -46.07 33.32 -12.95
N ALA A 967 -45.26 32.26 -12.81
CA ALA A 967 -44.13 31.97 -13.71
C ALA A 967 -44.37 30.82 -14.71
N ASN A 968 -45.34 29.93 -14.50
CA ASN A 968 -45.63 28.83 -15.42
C ASN A 968 -46.89 29.11 -16.26
N LYS A 969 -46.70 29.63 -17.48
CA LYS A 969 -47.48 29.08 -18.59
C LYS A 969 -46.99 27.63 -18.75
N LEU A 970 -47.82 26.66 -18.39
CA LEU A 970 -47.60 25.25 -18.69
C LEU A 970 -47.49 25.09 -20.22
N ASN A 971 -46.30 25.28 -20.78
CA ASN A 971 -46.05 25.02 -22.18
C ASN A 971 -45.84 23.52 -22.34
N ILE A 972 -46.75 22.86 -23.05
CA ILE A 972 -46.53 21.50 -23.53
C ILE A 972 -45.56 21.62 -24.71
N ASP A 973 -44.37 21.05 -24.56
CA ASP A 973 -43.41 20.92 -25.66
C ASP A 973 -43.75 19.65 -26.47
N PHE A 974 -44.18 19.85 -27.71
CA PHE A 974 -44.54 18.78 -28.62
C PHE A 974 -43.34 18.27 -29.44
N GLY A 975 -42.15 18.84 -29.26
CA GLY A 975 -40.96 18.54 -30.06
C GLY A 975 -41.04 19.05 -31.50
N CYS A 976 -41.96 19.97 -31.79
CA CYS A 976 -42.14 20.65 -33.08
C CYS A 976 -42.81 22.03 -32.88
N ASP A 977 -42.77 22.87 -33.92
CA ASP A 977 -43.38 24.20 -33.89
C ASP A 977 -44.92 24.12 -33.79
N PHE A 978 -45.53 25.11 -33.12
CA PHE A 978 -46.98 25.26 -32.99
C PHE A 978 -47.45 26.58 -33.63
N PRO A 979 -48.47 26.58 -34.51
CA PRO A 979 -49.24 25.43 -35.00
C PRO A 979 -48.38 24.45 -35.82
N ILE A 980 -48.77 23.16 -35.83
CA ILE A 980 -47.98 22.11 -36.48
C ILE A 980 -48.16 22.24 -37.99
N ILE A 981 -47.16 22.80 -38.69
CA ILE A 981 -47.23 23.09 -40.14
C ILE A 981 -46.64 21.98 -41.02
N SER A 982 -46.00 20.98 -40.43
CA SER A 982 -45.39 19.85 -41.12
C SER A 982 -45.57 18.56 -40.32
N ILE A 983 -45.54 17.42 -41.00
CA ILE A 983 -45.65 16.11 -40.34
C ILE A 983 -44.51 15.95 -39.31
N PRO A 984 -44.82 15.67 -38.03
CA PRO A 984 -43.80 15.47 -36.99
C PRO A 984 -42.83 14.32 -37.30
N ASP A 985 -41.54 14.52 -36.99
CA ASP A 985 -40.46 13.53 -37.20
C ASP A 985 -40.76 12.16 -36.57
N LEU A 986 -41.48 12.14 -35.44
CA LEU A 986 -41.89 10.91 -34.76
C LEU A 986 -42.77 10.01 -35.66
N LEU A 987 -43.67 10.61 -36.44
CA LEU A 987 -44.53 9.88 -37.39
C LEU A 987 -43.74 9.42 -38.61
N GLN A 988 -42.80 10.25 -39.07
CA GLN A 988 -41.91 9.90 -40.17
C GLN A 988 -41.02 8.70 -39.82
N SER A 989 -40.44 8.71 -38.60
CA SER A 989 -39.68 7.57 -38.06
C SER A 989 -40.53 6.30 -37.95
N GLY A 990 -41.80 6.43 -37.50
CA GLY A 990 -42.74 5.32 -37.46
C GLY A 990 -43.01 4.72 -38.84
N LEU A 991 -43.18 5.57 -39.86
CA LEU A 991 -43.39 5.16 -41.24
C LEU A 991 -42.15 4.45 -41.82
N ASP A 992 -40.96 4.98 -41.59
CA ASP A 992 -39.72 4.38 -42.09
C ASP A 992 -39.44 3.02 -41.44
N GLN A 993 -39.79 2.88 -40.15
CA GLN A 993 -39.78 1.58 -39.49
C GLN A 993 -40.81 0.62 -40.09
N ALA A 994 -42.03 1.08 -40.40
CA ALA A 994 -43.02 0.26 -41.10
C ALA A 994 -42.51 -0.17 -42.49
N LYS A 995 -41.87 0.72 -43.26
CA LYS A 995 -41.23 0.39 -44.55
C LYS A 995 -40.18 -0.71 -44.37
N SER A 996 -39.35 -0.63 -43.34
CA SER A 996 -38.33 -1.66 -43.07
C SER A 996 -38.92 -3.06 -42.81
N VAL A 997 -40.13 -3.11 -42.24
CA VAL A 997 -40.85 -4.35 -41.92
C VAL A 997 -41.56 -4.92 -43.16
N PHE A 998 -42.33 -4.09 -43.87
CA PHE A 998 -43.24 -4.54 -44.92
C PHE A 998 -42.66 -4.47 -46.35
N THR A 999 -41.39 -4.08 -46.53
CA THR A 999 -40.67 -4.13 -47.82
C THR A 999 -39.91 -5.45 -48.03
N ARG A 1000 -39.91 -6.34 -47.03
CA ARG A 1000 -39.31 -7.69 -47.12
C ARG A 1000 -40.12 -8.57 -48.08
N ALA A 1001 -39.52 -9.68 -48.58
CA ALA A 1001 -40.13 -10.55 -49.60
C ALA A 1001 -41.49 -11.17 -49.21
N ASP A 1002 -41.80 -11.20 -47.91
CA ASP A 1002 -43.04 -11.67 -47.27
C ASP A 1002 -43.94 -10.52 -46.76
N GLY A 1003 -43.57 -9.27 -47.01
CA GLY A 1003 -44.25 -8.07 -46.52
C GLY A 1003 -45.49 -7.69 -47.34
N ASP A 1004 -46.56 -7.32 -46.64
CA ASP A 1004 -47.84 -6.94 -47.24
C ASP A 1004 -47.80 -5.48 -47.74
N ARG A 1005 -47.48 -5.31 -49.02
CA ARG A 1005 -47.31 -3.99 -49.68
C ARG A 1005 -48.53 -3.07 -49.51
N LYS A 1006 -49.74 -3.64 -49.44
CA LYS A 1006 -50.99 -2.89 -49.27
C LYS A 1006 -51.10 -2.18 -47.91
N VAL A 1007 -50.37 -2.65 -46.90
CA VAL A 1007 -50.25 -1.99 -45.58
C VAL A 1007 -49.44 -0.70 -45.71
N LEU A 1008 -48.36 -0.72 -46.50
CA LEU A 1008 -47.54 0.47 -46.76
C LEU A 1008 -48.30 1.48 -47.60
N ASP A 1009 -49.02 1.02 -48.63
CA ASP A 1009 -49.86 1.90 -49.44
C ASP A 1009 -50.94 2.59 -48.59
N HIS A 1010 -51.48 1.90 -47.58
CA HIS A 1010 -52.44 2.49 -46.63
C HIS A 1010 -51.80 3.51 -45.69
N TYR A 1011 -50.62 3.20 -45.12
CA TYR A 1011 -49.90 4.19 -44.31
C TYR A 1011 -49.50 5.42 -45.13
N GLN A 1012 -49.09 5.24 -46.38
CA GLN A 1012 -48.77 6.35 -47.26
C GLN A 1012 -50.02 7.19 -47.60
N LEU A 1013 -51.18 6.54 -47.80
CA LEU A 1013 -52.47 7.22 -47.98
C LEU A 1013 -52.84 8.06 -46.75
N VAL A 1014 -52.62 7.53 -45.54
CA VAL A 1014 -52.81 8.27 -44.27
C VAL A 1014 -51.89 9.49 -44.20
N MET A 1015 -50.61 9.33 -44.54
CA MET A 1015 -49.62 10.41 -44.47
C MET A 1015 -49.90 11.51 -45.51
N ASN A 1016 -50.34 11.13 -46.72
CA ASN A 1016 -50.76 12.10 -47.73
C ASN A 1016 -52.02 12.86 -47.28
N CYS A 1017 -53.02 12.14 -46.75
CA CYS A 1017 -54.24 12.74 -46.23
C CYS A 1017 -53.95 13.68 -45.05
N LEU A 1018 -53.00 13.32 -44.17
CA LEU A 1018 -52.55 14.19 -43.08
C LEU A 1018 -51.84 15.44 -43.61
N ALA A 1019 -50.93 15.30 -44.58
CA ALA A 1019 -50.23 16.44 -45.18
C ALA A 1019 -51.18 17.44 -45.83
N GLU A 1020 -52.19 16.96 -46.56
CA GLU A 1020 -53.18 17.80 -47.24
C GLU A 1020 -54.10 18.56 -46.27
N ASN A 1021 -54.30 18.04 -45.06
CA ASN A 1021 -55.24 18.57 -44.07
C ASN A 1021 -54.55 18.99 -42.77
N ILE A 1022 -53.24 19.23 -42.78
CA ILE A 1022 -52.47 19.45 -41.54
C ILE A 1022 -52.92 20.71 -40.80
N ASP A 1023 -53.35 21.73 -41.54
CA ASP A 1023 -53.85 23.00 -41.00
C ASP A 1023 -55.27 22.91 -40.41
N ASP A 1024 -55.97 21.76 -40.56
CA ASP A 1024 -57.29 21.54 -39.96
C ASP A 1024 -57.18 21.50 -38.42
N PRO A 1025 -57.98 22.29 -37.67
CA PRO A 1025 -57.98 22.28 -36.21
C PRO A 1025 -58.17 20.89 -35.58
N LEU A 1026 -58.90 19.98 -36.23
CA LEU A 1026 -59.08 18.61 -35.75
C LEU A 1026 -57.82 17.74 -35.97
N CYS A 1027 -57.09 17.96 -37.07
CA CYS A 1027 -55.76 17.38 -37.29
C CYS A 1027 -54.76 17.90 -36.25
N GLN A 1028 -54.76 19.20 -35.97
CA GLN A 1028 -53.91 19.82 -34.94
C GLN A 1028 -54.16 19.17 -33.57
N LEU A 1029 -55.42 19.03 -33.17
CA LEU A 1029 -55.78 18.39 -31.91
C LEU A 1029 -55.38 16.90 -31.87
N MET A 1030 -55.59 16.16 -32.96
CA MET A 1030 -55.16 14.76 -33.08
C MET A 1030 -53.65 14.61 -32.90
N LEU A 1031 -52.85 15.47 -33.53
CA LEU A 1031 -51.40 15.46 -33.42
C LEU A 1031 -50.96 15.83 -32.00
N MET A 1032 -51.55 16.86 -31.38
CA MET A 1032 -51.28 17.21 -29.98
C MET A 1032 -51.55 16.03 -29.03
N LEU A 1033 -52.68 15.33 -29.18
CA LEU A 1033 -53.02 14.16 -28.38
C LEU A 1033 -52.03 13.02 -28.60
N THR A 1034 -51.65 12.76 -29.86
CA THR A 1034 -50.73 11.67 -30.22
C THR A 1034 -49.33 11.92 -29.64
N LEU A 1035 -48.78 13.12 -29.83
CA LEU A 1035 -47.46 13.49 -29.33
C LEU A 1035 -47.40 13.47 -27.81
N THR A 1036 -48.48 13.91 -27.14
CA THR A 1036 -48.59 13.84 -25.67
C THR A 1036 -48.62 12.40 -25.16
N VAL A 1037 -49.37 11.51 -25.81
CA VAL A 1037 -49.44 10.10 -25.39
C VAL A 1037 -48.11 9.38 -25.64
N CYS A 1038 -47.43 9.70 -26.74
CA CYS A 1038 -46.17 9.06 -27.10
C CYS A 1038 -44.95 9.59 -26.32
N SER A 1039 -45.04 10.75 -25.67
CA SER A 1039 -43.99 11.29 -24.79
C SER A 1039 -43.98 10.67 -23.38
N SER A 1040 -44.99 9.86 -23.04
CA SER A 1040 -45.07 9.17 -21.76
C SER A 1040 -43.91 8.18 -21.54
N SER A 1041 -43.38 8.12 -20.31
CA SER A 1041 -42.31 7.19 -19.90
C SER A 1041 -42.75 5.72 -19.95
N ALA A 1042 -44.06 5.49 -19.94
CA ALA A 1042 -44.70 4.18 -20.07
C ALA A 1042 -45.80 4.22 -21.13
N THR A 1043 -46.02 3.11 -21.85
CA THR A 1043 -47.10 3.02 -22.84
C THR A 1043 -48.45 2.91 -22.11
N PRO A 1044 -49.34 3.91 -22.25
CA PRO A 1044 -50.66 3.83 -21.64
C PRO A 1044 -51.54 2.82 -22.39
N GLN A 1045 -52.29 2.04 -21.62
CA GLN A 1045 -53.29 1.08 -22.08
C GLN A 1045 -54.62 1.39 -21.39
N VAL A 1046 -55.73 1.09 -22.06
CA VAL A 1046 -57.05 1.11 -21.43
C VAL A 1046 -57.62 -0.30 -21.56
N ASP A 1047 -57.85 -0.95 -20.42
CA ASP A 1047 -58.45 -2.28 -20.40
C ASP A 1047 -59.94 -2.21 -20.78
N VAL A 1048 -60.48 -3.30 -21.32
CA VAL A 1048 -61.87 -3.35 -21.79
C VAL A 1048 -62.82 -3.00 -20.63
N GLY A 1049 -63.57 -1.90 -20.79
CA GLY A 1049 -64.51 -1.39 -19.78
C GLY A 1049 -63.90 -0.46 -18.72
N ALA A 1050 -62.58 -0.23 -18.74
CA ALA A 1050 -61.92 0.70 -17.83
C ALA A 1050 -62.10 2.16 -18.27
N LYS A 1051 -62.21 3.07 -17.29
CA LYS A 1051 -62.28 4.53 -17.51
C LYS A 1051 -60.96 5.26 -17.21
N ALA A 1052 -59.89 4.52 -16.93
CA ALA A 1052 -58.58 5.05 -16.57
C ALA A 1052 -57.47 4.33 -17.35
N PHE A 1053 -56.34 5.02 -17.55
CA PHE A 1053 -55.15 4.43 -18.16
C PHE A 1053 -54.42 3.54 -17.15
N SER A 1054 -53.96 2.38 -17.61
CA SER A 1054 -53.00 1.49 -16.95
C SER A 1054 -51.68 1.45 -17.73
N VAL A 1055 -50.62 0.98 -17.10
CA VAL A 1055 -49.31 0.82 -17.75
C VAL A 1055 -49.26 -0.53 -18.47
N SER A 1056 -48.97 -0.50 -19.77
CA SER A 1056 -48.82 -1.75 -20.54
C SER A 1056 -47.59 -2.55 -20.07
N PRO A 1057 -47.67 -3.90 -19.96
CA PRO A 1057 -46.55 -4.75 -19.57
C PRO A 1057 -45.37 -4.71 -20.54
N LYS A 1058 -45.60 -4.34 -21.80
CA LYS A 1058 -44.58 -4.19 -22.83
C LYS A 1058 -44.59 -2.76 -23.34
N ARG A 1059 -43.44 -2.09 -23.27
CA ARG A 1059 -43.26 -0.76 -23.86
C ARG A 1059 -43.29 -0.88 -25.39
N LYS A 1060 -44.19 -0.15 -26.04
CA LYS A 1060 -44.24 -0.03 -27.50
C LYS A 1060 -43.24 1.00 -27.98
N ASP A 1061 -42.77 0.82 -29.21
CA ASP A 1061 -42.00 1.85 -29.89
C ASP A 1061 -42.87 3.12 -30.06
N PRO A 1062 -42.41 4.30 -29.62
CA PRO A 1062 -43.18 5.54 -29.71
C PRO A 1062 -43.56 5.94 -31.14
N GLY A 1063 -42.71 5.68 -32.13
CA GLY A 1063 -42.96 6.01 -33.54
C GLY A 1063 -44.03 5.10 -34.14
N GLN A 1064 -43.98 3.79 -33.89
CA GLN A 1064 -45.03 2.86 -34.33
C GLN A 1064 -46.38 3.13 -33.66
N LEU A 1065 -46.36 3.48 -32.36
CA LEU A 1065 -47.56 3.84 -31.63
C LEU A 1065 -48.20 5.11 -32.20
N ALA A 1066 -47.39 6.14 -32.47
CA ALA A 1066 -47.86 7.38 -33.07
C ALA A 1066 -48.50 7.13 -34.45
N LEU A 1067 -47.83 6.36 -35.32
CA LEU A 1067 -48.33 6.03 -36.66
C LEU A 1067 -49.65 5.26 -36.59
N ALA A 1068 -49.77 4.30 -35.68
CA ALA A 1068 -51.01 3.52 -35.47
C ALA A 1068 -52.16 4.40 -34.95
N MET A 1069 -51.89 5.29 -33.99
CA MET A 1069 -52.90 6.21 -33.44
C MET A 1069 -53.41 7.17 -34.51
N VAL A 1070 -52.50 7.86 -35.20
CA VAL A 1070 -52.85 8.78 -36.29
C VAL A 1070 -53.63 8.06 -37.38
N THR A 1071 -53.21 6.86 -37.79
CA THR A 1071 -53.92 6.08 -38.81
C THR A 1071 -55.38 5.83 -38.43
N ARG A 1072 -55.65 5.41 -37.18
CA ARG A 1072 -57.02 5.14 -36.73
C ARG A 1072 -57.86 6.40 -36.57
N MET A 1073 -57.25 7.47 -36.05
CA MET A 1073 -57.93 8.75 -35.87
C MET A 1073 -58.25 9.41 -37.22
N MET A 1074 -57.36 9.28 -38.21
CA MET A 1074 -57.59 9.76 -39.59
C MET A 1074 -58.76 9.05 -40.28
N TRP A 1075 -58.98 7.76 -40.05
CA TRP A 1075 -60.17 7.07 -40.58
C TRP A 1075 -61.48 7.68 -40.08
N PHE A 1076 -61.47 8.21 -38.86
CA PHE A 1076 -62.63 8.88 -38.28
C PHE A 1076 -62.78 10.31 -38.82
N LEU A 1077 -61.68 11.06 -38.90
CA LEU A 1077 -61.70 12.46 -39.33
C LEU A 1077 -62.00 12.62 -40.83
N TYR A 1078 -61.39 11.79 -41.69
CA TYR A 1078 -61.50 11.89 -43.15
C TYR A 1078 -61.96 10.57 -43.75
N ARG A 1079 -63.14 10.11 -43.32
CA ARG A 1079 -63.69 8.81 -43.72
C ARG A 1079 -63.67 8.57 -45.23
N GLN A 1080 -63.97 9.60 -46.03
CA GLN A 1080 -64.05 9.49 -47.50
C GLN A 1080 -62.69 9.26 -48.18
N SER A 1081 -61.58 9.57 -47.50
CA SER A 1081 -60.22 9.43 -48.05
C SER A 1081 -59.66 8.02 -47.96
N PHE A 1082 -60.40 7.08 -47.33
CA PHE A 1082 -59.93 5.72 -47.09
C PHE A 1082 -60.88 4.66 -47.67
N PRO A 1083 -60.36 3.52 -48.15
CA PRO A 1083 -61.19 2.43 -48.66
C PRO A 1083 -61.92 1.72 -47.51
N TRP A 1084 -63.26 1.77 -47.50
CA TRP A 1084 -64.10 1.06 -46.51
C TRP A 1084 -64.70 -0.24 -47.06
N ASP A 1085 -65.00 -0.26 -48.36
CA ASP A 1085 -65.63 -1.40 -49.02
C ASP A 1085 -64.59 -2.35 -49.62
N LYS A 1086 -64.83 -3.64 -49.45
CA LYS A 1086 -64.01 -4.71 -50.03
C LYS A 1086 -64.06 -4.67 -51.56
N GLY A 1087 -62.90 -4.54 -52.19
CA GLY A 1087 -62.78 -4.58 -53.65
C GLY A 1087 -62.93 -3.24 -54.38
N SER A 1088 -62.79 -2.12 -53.67
CA SER A 1088 -62.87 -0.74 -54.21
C SER A 1088 -61.81 -0.36 -55.29
N GLY A 1089 -61.03 -1.32 -55.81
CA GLY A 1089 -59.96 -1.06 -56.78
C GLY A 1089 -58.72 -0.33 -56.21
N SER A 1090 -58.70 -0.03 -54.91
CA SER A 1090 -57.58 0.63 -54.22
C SER A 1090 -56.36 -0.30 -54.09
N THR A 1091 -55.16 0.28 -54.20
CA THR A 1091 -53.90 -0.41 -53.91
C THR A 1091 -53.69 -0.62 -52.41
N ALA A 1092 -54.35 0.17 -51.56
CA ALA A 1092 -54.34 0.05 -50.10
C ALA A 1092 -55.38 -0.95 -49.58
N HIS A 1093 -55.16 -1.53 -48.39
CA HIS A 1093 -56.14 -2.38 -47.71
C HIS A 1093 -57.38 -1.60 -47.29
N ASP A 1094 -58.55 -2.25 -47.26
CA ASP A 1094 -59.72 -1.64 -46.63
C ASP A 1094 -59.51 -1.46 -45.12
N VAL A 1095 -60.24 -0.52 -44.51
CA VAL A 1095 -60.10 -0.20 -43.08
C VAL A 1095 -60.30 -1.43 -42.17
N ALA A 1096 -61.19 -2.36 -42.54
CA ALA A 1096 -61.45 -3.55 -41.74
C ALA A 1096 -60.24 -4.51 -41.77
N GLU A 1097 -59.59 -4.65 -42.91
CA GLU A 1097 -58.38 -5.46 -43.06
C GLU A 1097 -57.16 -4.77 -42.44
N MET A 1098 -57.02 -3.46 -42.61
CA MET A 1098 -55.95 -2.68 -41.98
C MET A 1098 -56.06 -2.70 -40.45
N THR A 1099 -57.28 -2.69 -39.88
CA THR A 1099 -57.50 -2.81 -38.43
C THR A 1099 -56.93 -4.10 -37.84
N LYS A 1100 -56.93 -5.21 -38.59
CA LYS A 1100 -56.33 -6.48 -38.15
C LYS A 1100 -54.80 -6.46 -38.22
N LYS A 1101 -54.24 -5.65 -39.12
CA LYS A 1101 -52.80 -5.54 -39.39
C LYS A 1101 -52.11 -4.53 -38.47
N ILE A 1102 -52.82 -3.50 -38.02
CA ILE A 1102 -52.34 -2.53 -37.04
C ILE A 1102 -52.59 -3.08 -35.62
N GLY A 1103 -51.60 -3.78 -35.07
CA GLY A 1103 -51.63 -4.19 -33.67
C GLY A 1103 -51.46 -2.99 -32.72
N MET A 1104 -52.43 -2.81 -31.81
CA MET A 1104 -52.17 -2.19 -30.51
C MET A 1104 -52.17 -3.30 -29.47
#